data_AF-A0A5D4GTB1-F1
#
_entry.id   AF-A0A5D4GTB1-F1
#
_cell.length_a   1.000
_cell.length_b   1.000
_cell.length_c   1.000
_cell.angle_alpha   90.00
_cell.angle_beta   90.00
_cell.angle_gamma   90.00
#
_symmetry.space_group_name_H-M   'P 1'
#
loop_
_entity.id
_entity.type
_entity.pdbx_description
1 polymer ?
#
loop_
_entity_poly.entity_id
_entity_poly.type
_entity_poly.pdbx_seq_one_letter_code
_entity_poly.pdbx_strand_id
1 'polypeptide(L)'
;MNPSSASHIRPVPRRFRWRLNATSVITVTTVSVLVLLALLAIFADWLAPYNPLQQNLIKALQGPSAQHWLGTDDLGRDVLSRLIYGCRIAIIAAAEATAIAIILGVPLGLFIGYKGGWWDWVVMRMVEAIVSIPGIMVAIVIIALLGPGLHRAMIALGILFSTSFLRLARGVVLAEREEVYVRSARVVGAPDSRILLRHILPNIAPPLIVQVTLTVGAVLLAEAGLSFIGLGVQPPNASWGTMLNTAAAYMDLNWFLAIPPGLAIIVTVLSVNLLGDVIRDSIGRGIAVGPRSETATASTDTDVPAAGAAANPLPPREDEVLRVEGLRVVVGEGAGVPVITDLSFGISRGETMGLVGESGSGKTMTGLAILGLMSAGLRTTQGSIVLNGKDLRTLSRRQIEQVRGNEVAMVFQDPTTSLNPAFTVGSQIAEVLRTRQGLSQKQAWARVVELIDRVGIPRPEERARAYPHELSGGMAQRIAIARALSCNPSLLIADEPTTALDVTVQQEILDLFRDLQDEFGMAILFVTHDLAVAADICDRISVMYAGEMVETAEVGALFASPRHPYTRGLLSAMPHASDRNPPLPTIRGNVPRPGSWPTGCRFSNRCDFRIAACEARVPLTGTDRLVRCIRADELQLERAS
;
A
#
# COMPACT_ATOMS: atom_id res chain seq x y z
N MET A 1 -19.43 -49.52 25.32
CA MET A 1 -19.90 -48.58 24.29
C MET A 1 -18.75 -48.35 23.31
N ASN A 2 -18.93 -48.76 22.06
CA ASN A 2 -17.96 -48.65 20.96
C ASN A 2 -17.74 -47.18 20.55
N PRO A 3 -16.50 -46.72 20.31
CA PRO A 3 -16.24 -45.53 19.52
C PRO A 3 -15.94 -45.93 18.06
N SER A 4 -16.82 -45.58 17.15
CA SER A 4 -16.66 -45.76 15.70
C SER A 4 -16.03 -44.53 15.03
N SER A 5 -14.96 -44.80 14.28
CA SER A 5 -14.53 -44.15 13.02
C SER A 5 -14.15 -42.66 13.02
N ALA A 6 -12.88 -42.38 13.30
CA ALA A 6 -12.16 -41.24 12.73
C ALA A 6 -11.66 -41.61 11.32
N SER A 7 -12.14 -40.93 10.29
CA SER A 7 -11.70 -41.10 8.90
C SER A 7 -10.35 -40.40 8.68
N HIS A 8 -9.28 -41.19 8.58
CA HIS A 8 -7.98 -40.73 8.11
C HIS A 8 -8.06 -40.35 6.62
N ILE A 9 -8.03 -39.05 6.32
CA ILE A 9 -7.82 -38.54 4.97
C ILE A 9 -6.33 -38.70 4.65
N ARG A 10 -5.99 -39.70 3.82
CA ARG A 10 -4.64 -39.84 3.23
C ARG A 10 -4.47 -38.80 2.11
N PRO A 11 -3.33 -38.10 2.02
CA PRO A 11 -3.06 -37.22 0.88
C PRO A 11 -2.86 -38.06 -0.39
N VAL A 12 -3.69 -37.81 -1.40
CA VAL A 12 -3.58 -38.41 -2.74
C VAL A 12 -2.37 -37.78 -3.45
N PRO A 13 -1.45 -38.57 -4.05
CA PRO A 13 -0.33 -38.01 -4.79
C PRO A 13 -0.84 -37.32 -6.06
N ARG A 14 -0.56 -36.01 -6.18
CA ARG A 14 -0.81 -35.21 -7.39
C ARG A 14 0.02 -35.76 -8.55
N ARG A 15 -0.56 -36.64 -9.36
CA ARG A 15 -0.04 -36.95 -10.70
C ARG A 15 -0.14 -35.70 -11.56
N PHE A 16 1.01 -35.17 -11.96
CA PHE A 16 1.15 -34.07 -12.91
C PHE A 16 0.62 -34.50 -14.29
N ARG A 17 -0.68 -34.30 -14.54
CA ARG A 17 -1.29 -34.50 -15.85
C ARG A 17 -1.35 -33.15 -16.55
N TRP A 18 -0.67 -33.05 -17.69
CA TRP A 18 -0.84 -31.99 -18.68
C TRP A 18 -2.29 -31.99 -19.17
N ARG A 19 -3.19 -31.28 -18.48
CA ARG A 19 -4.44 -30.81 -19.06
C ARG A 19 -4.14 -29.44 -19.62
N LEU A 20 -4.14 -29.33 -20.95
CA LEU A 20 -4.20 -28.04 -21.64
C LEU A 20 -5.48 -27.34 -21.18
N ASN A 21 -5.36 -26.43 -20.21
CA ASN A 21 -6.48 -25.63 -19.74
C ASN A 21 -6.97 -24.77 -20.92
N ALA A 22 -8.28 -24.57 -21.05
CA ALA A 22 -8.85 -23.72 -22.10
C ALA A 22 -8.21 -22.31 -22.16
N THR A 23 -7.80 -21.79 -21.00
CA THR A 23 -7.00 -20.57 -20.86
C THR A 23 -5.64 -20.66 -21.57
N SER A 24 -4.94 -21.79 -21.52
CA SER A 24 -3.68 -22.00 -22.24
C SER A 24 -3.88 -22.00 -23.76
N VAL A 25 -4.98 -22.55 -24.26
CA VAL A 25 -5.28 -22.54 -25.71
C VAL A 25 -5.60 -21.13 -26.20
N ILE A 26 -6.43 -20.38 -25.46
CA ILE A 26 -6.74 -18.98 -25.79
C ILE A 26 -5.47 -18.13 -25.77
N THR A 27 -4.60 -18.33 -24.78
CA THR A 27 -3.31 -17.63 -24.68
C THR A 27 -2.42 -17.92 -25.89
N VAL A 28 -2.23 -19.19 -26.24
CA VAL A 28 -1.39 -19.58 -27.38
C VAL A 28 -1.95 -19.01 -28.69
N THR A 29 -3.26 -19.09 -28.90
CA THR A 29 -3.90 -18.57 -30.12
C THR A 29 -3.76 -17.05 -30.23
N THR A 30 -4.09 -16.30 -29.17
CA THR A 30 -4.01 -14.82 -29.17
C THR A 30 -2.58 -14.33 -29.35
N VAL A 31 -1.61 -14.94 -28.65
CA VAL A 31 -0.19 -14.62 -28.82
C VAL A 31 0.27 -14.94 -30.23
N SER A 32 -0.12 -16.08 -30.81
CA SER A 32 0.26 -16.46 -32.18
C SER A 32 -0.27 -15.46 -33.21
N VAL A 33 -1.51 -14.99 -33.06
CA VAL A 33 -2.10 -13.97 -33.94
C VAL A 33 -1.34 -12.64 -33.83
N LEU A 34 -1.02 -12.19 -32.62
CA LEU A 34 -0.28 -10.94 -32.43
C LEU A 34 1.16 -11.02 -32.94
N VAL A 35 1.82 -12.17 -32.78
CA VAL A 35 3.14 -12.43 -33.36
C VAL A 35 3.07 -12.42 -34.89
N LEU A 36 2.07 -13.06 -35.48
CA LEU A 36 1.86 -13.02 -36.93
C LEU A 36 1.67 -11.59 -37.44
N LEU A 37 0.84 -10.78 -36.77
CA LEU A 37 0.63 -9.37 -37.13
C LEU A 37 1.93 -8.55 -37.01
N ALA A 38 2.72 -8.78 -35.96
CA ALA A 38 4.03 -8.14 -35.81
C ALA A 38 4.99 -8.54 -36.94
N LEU A 39 5.02 -9.81 -37.34
CA LEU A 39 5.83 -10.29 -38.46
C LEU A 39 5.38 -9.68 -39.79
N LEU A 40 4.06 -9.62 -40.04
CA LEU A 40 3.50 -8.97 -41.23
C LEU A 40 3.90 -7.49 -41.30
N ALA A 41 3.86 -6.79 -40.17
CA ALA A 41 4.24 -5.38 -40.09
C ALA A 41 5.75 -5.16 -40.32
N ILE A 42 6.61 -5.95 -39.66
CA ILE A 42 8.07 -5.80 -39.76
C ILE A 42 8.52 -6.14 -41.18
N PHE A 43 8.11 -7.30 -41.71
CA PHE A 43 8.56 -7.80 -43.01
C PHE A 43 7.62 -7.41 -44.16
N ALA A 44 6.83 -6.35 -44.02
CA ALA A 44 5.85 -5.94 -45.04
C ALA A 44 6.49 -5.74 -46.43
N ASP A 45 7.71 -5.19 -46.48
CA ASP A 45 8.42 -4.93 -47.74
C ASP A 45 8.80 -6.23 -48.49
N TRP A 46 8.89 -7.34 -47.76
CA TRP A 46 9.26 -8.66 -48.32
C TRP A 46 8.05 -9.58 -48.50
N LEU A 47 7.03 -9.42 -47.65
CA LEU A 47 5.83 -10.26 -47.65
C LEU A 47 4.73 -9.75 -48.59
N ALA A 48 4.72 -8.45 -48.90
CA ALA A 48 3.74 -7.90 -49.83
C ALA A 48 4.00 -8.39 -51.26
N PRO A 49 3.02 -9.04 -51.92
CA PRO A 49 3.22 -9.56 -53.28
C PRO A 49 3.45 -8.47 -54.32
N TYR A 50 2.90 -7.27 -54.11
CA TYR A 50 3.01 -6.13 -55.00
C TYR A 50 3.36 -4.85 -54.22
N ASN A 51 3.83 -3.83 -54.93
CA ASN A 51 3.99 -2.51 -54.32
C ASN A 51 2.58 -1.94 -53.98
N PRO A 52 2.33 -1.52 -52.72
CA PRO A 52 1.00 -1.09 -52.26
C PRO A 52 0.49 0.19 -52.96
N LEU A 53 1.37 0.91 -53.66
CA LEU A 53 1.07 2.13 -54.40
C LEU A 53 0.94 1.89 -55.91
N GLN A 54 1.24 0.69 -56.41
CA GLN A 54 1.19 0.38 -57.84
C GLN A 54 -0.26 0.34 -58.34
N GLN A 55 -0.61 1.25 -59.24
CA GLN A 55 -1.97 1.41 -59.77
C GLN A 55 -2.13 0.69 -61.12
N ASN A 56 -3.31 0.12 -61.36
CA ASN A 56 -3.69 -0.46 -62.64
C ASN A 56 -5.20 -0.31 -62.86
N LEU A 57 -5.62 0.81 -63.45
CA LEU A 57 -7.03 1.16 -63.63
C LEU A 57 -7.82 0.14 -64.46
N ILE A 58 -7.16 -0.64 -65.33
CA ILE A 58 -7.82 -1.71 -66.11
C ILE A 58 -8.30 -2.82 -65.17
N LYS A 59 -7.60 -3.04 -64.06
CA LYS A 59 -7.94 -4.02 -63.04
C LYS A 59 -8.62 -3.38 -61.83
N ALA A 60 -9.26 -2.22 -61.96
CA ALA A 60 -9.95 -1.59 -60.84
C ALA A 60 -11.16 -2.44 -60.36
N LEU A 61 -11.38 -2.46 -59.04
CA LEU A 61 -12.53 -3.11 -58.37
C LEU A 61 -12.71 -4.61 -58.67
N GLN A 62 -11.63 -5.35 -58.98
CA GLN A 62 -11.73 -6.78 -59.23
C GLN A 62 -11.89 -7.57 -57.93
N GLY A 63 -12.74 -8.60 -57.97
CA GLY A 63 -12.84 -9.58 -56.88
C GLY A 63 -11.58 -10.45 -56.74
N PRO A 64 -11.56 -11.36 -55.75
CA PRO A 64 -10.47 -12.31 -55.54
C PRO A 64 -10.11 -13.08 -56.81
N SER A 65 -8.81 -13.10 -57.14
CA SER A 65 -8.28 -13.81 -58.31
C SER A 65 -6.92 -14.45 -58.00
N ALA A 66 -6.46 -15.35 -58.86
CA ALA A 66 -5.15 -15.99 -58.70
C ALA A 66 -3.98 -14.98 -58.74
N GLN A 67 -4.15 -13.84 -59.44
CA GLN A 67 -3.16 -12.77 -59.50
C GLN A 67 -3.27 -11.82 -58.29
N HIS A 68 -4.48 -11.55 -57.82
CA HIS A 68 -4.75 -10.67 -56.68
C HIS A 68 -5.63 -11.43 -55.67
N TRP A 69 -5.00 -12.05 -54.67
CA TRP A 69 -5.68 -13.02 -53.77
C TRP A 69 -6.88 -12.43 -53.02
N LEU A 70 -6.80 -11.15 -52.66
CA LEU A 70 -7.90 -10.41 -52.01
C LEU A 70 -8.58 -9.40 -52.95
N GLY A 71 -8.31 -9.48 -54.26
CA GLY A 71 -8.81 -8.53 -55.24
C GLY A 71 -8.03 -7.22 -55.28
N THR A 72 -8.61 -6.24 -55.97
CA THR A 72 -8.00 -4.91 -56.20
C THR A 72 -8.96 -3.79 -55.83
N ASP A 73 -8.42 -2.65 -55.41
CA ASP A 73 -9.21 -1.48 -55.03
C ASP A 73 -9.65 -0.62 -56.24
N ASP A 74 -10.23 0.54 -55.94
CA ASP A 74 -10.71 1.54 -56.90
C ASP A 74 -9.65 2.02 -57.91
N LEU A 75 -8.37 1.97 -57.54
CA LEU A 75 -7.24 2.33 -58.39
C LEU A 75 -6.52 1.09 -58.96
N GLY A 76 -7.09 -0.10 -58.77
CA GLY A 76 -6.49 -1.36 -59.20
C GLY A 76 -5.27 -1.78 -58.39
N ARG A 77 -5.08 -1.24 -57.18
CA ARG A 77 -3.98 -1.63 -56.28
C ARG A 77 -4.35 -2.92 -55.55
N ASP A 78 -3.36 -3.76 -55.29
CA ASP A 78 -3.56 -5.06 -54.63
C ASP A 78 -4.00 -4.90 -53.15
N VAL A 79 -5.16 -5.47 -52.81
CA VAL A 79 -5.78 -5.34 -51.48
C VAL A 79 -4.94 -6.04 -50.39
N LEU A 80 -4.32 -7.18 -50.70
CA LEU A 80 -3.49 -7.93 -49.75
C LEU A 80 -2.22 -7.14 -49.38
N SER A 81 -1.53 -6.60 -50.38
CA SER A 81 -0.36 -5.76 -50.18
C SER A 81 -0.72 -4.52 -49.35
N ARG A 82 -1.85 -3.87 -49.63
CA ARG A 82 -2.36 -2.74 -48.84
C ARG A 82 -2.73 -3.15 -47.41
N LEU A 83 -3.28 -4.34 -47.20
CA LEU A 83 -3.63 -4.87 -45.88
C LEU A 83 -2.39 -5.08 -44.98
N ILE A 84 -1.32 -5.63 -45.54
CA ILE A 84 -0.04 -5.87 -44.85
C ILE A 84 0.60 -4.53 -44.45
N TYR A 85 0.67 -3.55 -45.35
CA TYR A 85 1.16 -2.21 -45.02
C TYR A 85 0.24 -1.48 -44.02
N GLY A 86 -1.07 -1.68 -44.11
CA GLY A 86 -2.04 -1.18 -43.13
C GLY A 86 -1.78 -1.75 -41.72
N CYS A 87 -1.36 -3.01 -41.62
CA CYS A 87 -0.96 -3.63 -40.35
C CYS A 87 0.25 -2.91 -39.73
N ARG A 88 1.27 -2.58 -40.53
CA ARG A 88 2.43 -1.79 -40.09
C ARG A 88 2.01 -0.44 -39.51
N ILE A 89 1.12 0.27 -40.22
CA ILE A 89 0.60 1.56 -39.75
C ILE A 89 -0.18 1.41 -38.44
N ALA A 90 -1.04 0.40 -38.32
CA ALA A 90 -1.83 0.14 -37.13
C ALA A 90 -0.96 -0.13 -35.88
N ILE A 91 0.12 -0.90 -36.03
CA ILE A 91 1.06 -1.17 -34.93
C ILE A 91 1.83 0.09 -34.53
N ILE A 92 2.31 0.88 -35.50
CA ILE A 92 2.99 2.16 -35.22
C ILE A 92 2.04 3.09 -34.46
N ALA A 93 0.81 3.22 -34.93
CA ALA A 93 -0.23 4.03 -34.32
C ALA A 93 -0.49 3.66 -32.86
N ALA A 94 -0.73 2.36 -32.62
CA ALA A 94 -0.95 1.82 -31.29
C ALA A 94 0.25 2.05 -30.36
N ALA A 95 1.47 1.82 -30.83
CA ALA A 95 2.69 2.00 -30.04
C ALA A 95 2.91 3.47 -29.67
N GLU A 96 2.76 4.39 -30.64
CA GLU A 96 2.98 5.82 -30.45
C GLU A 96 1.99 6.43 -29.44
N ALA A 97 0.69 6.28 -29.68
CA ALA A 97 -0.33 6.87 -28.79
C ALA A 97 -0.28 6.26 -27.38
N THR A 98 -0.07 4.94 -27.27
CA THR A 98 -0.01 4.26 -25.97
C THR A 98 1.25 4.65 -25.19
N ALA A 99 2.41 4.78 -25.85
CA ALA A 99 3.63 5.23 -25.21
C ALA A 99 3.47 6.65 -24.65
N ILE A 100 2.89 7.57 -25.43
CA ILE A 100 2.58 8.94 -24.99
C ILE A 100 1.62 8.91 -23.78
N ALA A 101 0.58 8.09 -23.85
CA ALA A 101 -0.40 7.96 -22.76
C ALA A 101 0.24 7.49 -21.45
N ILE A 102 1.16 6.52 -21.51
CA ILE A 102 1.88 6.01 -20.34
C ILE A 102 2.87 7.05 -19.79
N ILE A 103 3.70 7.64 -20.67
CA ILE A 103 4.75 8.61 -20.30
C ILE A 103 4.15 9.84 -19.62
N LEU A 104 2.97 10.29 -20.05
CA LEU A 104 2.29 11.43 -19.44
C LEU A 104 1.43 11.00 -18.24
N GLY A 105 0.62 9.96 -18.41
CA GLY A 105 -0.41 9.60 -17.45
C GLY A 105 0.13 8.96 -16.18
N VAL A 106 1.04 7.99 -16.29
CA VAL A 106 1.52 7.22 -15.13
C VAL A 106 2.33 8.08 -14.15
N PRO A 107 3.36 8.85 -14.58
CA PRO A 107 4.11 9.68 -13.65
C PRO A 107 3.26 10.74 -12.94
N LEU A 108 2.33 11.37 -13.67
CA LEU A 108 1.43 12.37 -13.10
C LEU A 108 0.44 11.74 -12.11
N GLY A 109 -0.14 10.58 -12.46
CA GLY A 109 -1.02 9.81 -11.59
C GLY A 109 -0.34 9.31 -10.31
N LEU A 110 0.89 8.81 -10.42
CA LEU A 110 1.76 8.47 -9.29
C LEU A 110 1.97 9.67 -8.36
N PHE A 111 2.35 10.81 -8.95
CA PHE A 111 2.66 12.02 -8.21
C PHE A 111 1.46 12.55 -7.43
N ILE A 112 0.32 12.75 -8.10
CA ILE A 112 -0.89 13.30 -7.45
C ILE A 112 -1.51 12.29 -6.47
N GLY A 113 -1.49 11.00 -6.79
CA GLY A 113 -1.99 9.96 -5.88
C GLY A 113 -1.17 9.91 -4.58
N TYR A 114 0.15 10.09 -4.67
CA TYR A 114 1.02 10.06 -3.51
C TYR A 114 0.98 11.35 -2.70
N LYS A 115 1.07 12.52 -3.35
CA LYS A 115 1.07 13.82 -2.66
C LYS A 115 -0.31 14.23 -2.15
N GLY A 116 -1.38 13.92 -2.89
CA GLY A 116 -2.74 14.34 -2.56
C GLY A 116 -2.92 15.86 -2.51
N GLY A 117 -4.02 16.29 -1.88
CA GLY A 117 -4.27 17.69 -1.54
C GLY A 117 -4.51 18.58 -2.75
N TRP A 118 -3.90 19.78 -2.74
CA TRP A 118 -4.09 20.79 -3.79
C TRP A 118 -3.73 20.28 -5.20
N TRP A 119 -2.61 19.58 -5.33
CA TRP A 119 -2.16 19.03 -6.62
C TRP A 119 -3.17 18.06 -7.21
N ASP A 120 -3.72 17.21 -6.36
CA ASP A 120 -4.73 16.24 -6.74
C ASP A 120 -6.00 16.94 -7.23
N TRP A 121 -6.46 17.95 -6.49
CA TRP A 121 -7.65 18.73 -6.83
C TRP A 121 -7.50 19.45 -8.18
N VAL A 122 -6.39 20.17 -8.41
CA VAL A 122 -6.17 20.92 -9.66
C VAL A 122 -6.11 19.98 -10.86
N VAL A 123 -5.29 18.93 -10.78
CA VAL A 123 -5.09 18.01 -11.91
C VAL A 123 -6.36 17.23 -12.22
N MET A 124 -7.09 16.77 -11.20
CA MET A 124 -8.36 16.09 -11.41
C MET A 124 -9.42 17.00 -12.02
N ARG A 125 -9.46 18.30 -11.65
CA ARG A 125 -10.38 19.25 -12.27
C ARG A 125 -10.10 19.46 -13.76
N MET A 126 -8.83 19.48 -14.15
CA MET A 126 -8.44 19.53 -15.57
C MET A 126 -8.84 18.25 -16.31
N VAL A 127 -8.61 17.09 -15.69
CA VAL A 127 -8.99 15.79 -16.28
C VAL A 127 -10.51 15.69 -16.45
N GLU A 128 -11.29 16.11 -15.46
CA GLU A 128 -12.76 16.14 -15.52
C GLU A 128 -13.26 17.06 -16.66
N ALA A 129 -12.64 18.23 -16.83
CA ALA A 129 -12.97 19.13 -17.93
C ALA A 129 -12.68 18.47 -19.30
N ILE A 130 -11.53 17.81 -19.47
CA ILE A 130 -11.18 17.12 -20.72
C ILE A 130 -12.15 15.96 -21.00
N VAL A 131 -12.44 15.14 -19.99
CA VAL A 131 -13.30 13.94 -20.13
C VAL A 131 -14.78 14.32 -20.33
N SER A 132 -15.18 15.54 -19.95
CA SER A 132 -16.54 16.04 -20.21
C SER A 132 -16.87 16.20 -21.70
N ILE A 133 -15.84 16.33 -22.55
CA ILE A 133 -15.98 16.45 -24.00
C ILE A 133 -15.83 15.07 -24.63
N PRO A 134 -16.73 14.64 -25.54
CA PRO A 134 -16.58 13.38 -26.26
C PRO A 134 -15.20 13.28 -26.92
N GLY A 135 -14.47 12.18 -26.65
CA GLY A 135 -13.07 12.03 -27.06
C GLY A 135 -12.82 12.22 -28.57
N ILE A 136 -13.77 11.82 -29.41
CA ILE A 136 -13.66 12.00 -30.87
C ILE A 136 -13.72 13.49 -31.26
N MET A 137 -14.50 14.31 -30.55
CA MET A 137 -14.57 15.75 -30.81
C MET A 137 -13.26 16.43 -30.45
N VAL A 138 -12.67 16.05 -29.31
CA VAL A 138 -11.33 16.54 -28.90
C VAL A 138 -10.29 16.17 -29.95
N ALA A 139 -10.29 14.90 -30.41
CA ALA A 139 -9.38 14.46 -31.45
C ALA A 139 -9.56 15.24 -32.76
N ILE A 140 -10.80 15.48 -33.22
CA ILE A 140 -11.09 16.25 -34.42
C ILE A 140 -10.61 17.71 -34.28
N VAL A 141 -10.86 18.37 -33.15
CA VAL A 141 -10.41 19.75 -32.91
C VAL A 141 -8.88 19.83 -32.93
N ILE A 142 -8.21 18.90 -32.26
CA ILE A 142 -6.74 18.87 -32.23
C ILE A 142 -6.18 18.62 -33.63
N ILE A 143 -6.76 17.68 -34.40
CA ILE A 143 -6.34 17.43 -35.78
C ILE A 143 -6.63 18.63 -36.69
N ALA A 144 -7.74 19.34 -36.50
CA ALA A 144 -8.04 20.55 -37.26
C ALA A 144 -7.01 21.67 -37.00
N LEU A 145 -6.47 21.75 -35.78
CA LEU A 145 -5.44 22.73 -35.42
C LEU A 145 -4.03 22.33 -35.89
N LEU A 146 -3.64 21.07 -35.70
CA LEU A 146 -2.31 20.56 -36.06
C LEU A 146 -2.21 20.15 -37.53
N GLY A 147 -3.34 20.03 -38.23
CA GLY A 147 -3.45 19.48 -39.57
C GLY A 147 -3.49 17.94 -39.59
N PRO A 148 -3.95 17.34 -40.71
CA PRO A 148 -4.09 15.90 -40.84
C PRO A 148 -2.74 15.18 -40.85
N GLY A 149 -2.73 13.94 -40.38
CA GLY A 149 -1.57 13.07 -40.42
C GLY A 149 -1.52 12.09 -39.25
N LEU A 150 -0.94 10.91 -39.50
CA LEU A 150 -0.87 9.81 -38.54
C LEU A 150 -0.28 10.22 -37.18
N HIS A 151 0.96 10.72 -37.17
CA HIS A 151 1.66 11.06 -35.93
C HIS A 151 0.96 12.17 -35.14
N ARG A 152 0.41 13.18 -35.83
CA ARG A 152 -0.34 14.27 -35.20
C ARG A 152 -1.61 13.75 -34.53
N ALA A 153 -2.33 12.85 -35.19
CA ALA A 153 -3.49 12.17 -34.63
C ALA A 153 -3.11 11.28 -33.43
N MET A 154 -1.98 10.57 -33.48
CA MET A 154 -1.52 9.71 -32.38
C MET A 154 -1.06 10.50 -31.16
N ILE A 155 -0.44 11.67 -31.34
CA ILE A 155 -0.15 12.60 -30.24
C ILE A 155 -1.46 13.06 -29.58
N ALA A 156 -2.46 13.45 -30.37
CA ALA A 156 -3.76 13.88 -29.87
C ALA A 156 -4.45 12.77 -29.05
N LEU A 157 -4.52 11.56 -29.61
CA LEU A 157 -5.09 10.39 -28.93
C LEU A 157 -4.28 10.00 -27.70
N GLY A 158 -2.94 10.03 -27.76
CA GLY A 158 -2.08 9.71 -26.63
C GLY A 158 -2.29 10.65 -25.44
N ILE A 159 -2.43 11.96 -25.70
CA ILE A 159 -2.77 12.94 -24.66
C ILE A 159 -4.15 12.63 -24.07
N LEU A 160 -5.15 12.34 -24.90
CA LEU A 160 -6.49 12.00 -24.44
C LEU A 160 -6.49 10.72 -23.56
N PHE A 161 -5.86 9.64 -24.02
CA PHE A 161 -5.76 8.38 -23.29
C PHE A 161 -4.85 8.45 -22.05
N SER A 162 -3.95 9.44 -21.97
CA SER A 162 -3.13 9.67 -20.77
C SER A 162 -3.97 9.89 -19.52
N THR A 163 -5.17 10.47 -19.66
CA THR A 163 -6.10 10.71 -18.55
C THR A 163 -6.58 9.40 -17.92
N SER A 164 -6.76 8.33 -18.70
CA SER A 164 -7.13 7.01 -18.20
C SER A 164 -6.03 6.41 -17.35
N PHE A 165 -4.77 6.47 -17.81
CA PHE A 165 -3.62 6.00 -17.05
C PHE A 165 -3.41 6.81 -15.77
N LEU A 166 -3.57 8.13 -15.85
CA LEU A 166 -3.47 9.03 -14.70
C LEU A 166 -4.50 8.67 -13.63
N ARG A 167 -5.77 8.51 -14.01
CA ARG A 167 -6.85 8.16 -13.08
C ARG A 167 -6.64 6.79 -12.44
N LEU A 168 -6.22 5.80 -13.23
CA LEU A 168 -5.92 4.46 -12.75
C LEU A 168 -4.75 4.46 -11.78
N ALA A 169 -3.60 5.03 -12.18
CA ALA A 169 -2.42 5.13 -11.33
C ALA A 169 -2.75 5.86 -10.02
N ARG A 170 -3.41 7.02 -10.08
CA ARG A 170 -3.87 7.76 -8.90
C ARG A 170 -4.74 6.90 -7.99
N GLY A 171 -5.76 6.24 -8.55
CA GLY A 171 -6.72 5.45 -7.79
C GLY A 171 -6.07 4.32 -7.00
N VAL A 172 -5.13 3.59 -7.62
CA VAL A 172 -4.41 2.50 -6.95
C VAL A 172 -3.40 3.05 -5.94
N VAL A 173 -2.66 4.12 -6.27
CA VAL A 173 -1.67 4.74 -5.37
C VAL A 173 -2.31 5.26 -4.08
N LEU A 174 -3.55 5.75 -4.13
CA LEU A 174 -4.26 6.23 -2.94
C LEU A 174 -4.48 5.13 -1.90
N ALA A 175 -4.73 3.89 -2.34
CA ALA A 175 -4.81 2.73 -1.46
C ALA A 175 -3.40 2.28 -1.06
N GLU A 176 -2.52 2.10 -2.04
CA GLU A 176 -1.18 1.54 -1.86
C GLU A 176 -0.31 2.35 -0.88
N ARG A 177 -0.45 3.69 -0.88
CA ARG A 177 0.36 4.56 -0.02
C ARG A 177 0.06 4.41 1.49
N GLU A 178 -1.07 3.80 1.84
CA GLU A 178 -1.50 3.57 3.22
C GLU A 178 -1.04 2.21 3.76
N GLU A 179 -0.56 1.33 2.90
CA GLU A 179 -0.07 -0.01 3.26
C GLU A 179 1.09 0.05 4.28
N VAL A 180 1.16 -0.98 5.12
CA VAL A 180 2.11 -1.05 6.24
C VAL A 180 3.55 -1.02 5.73
N TYR A 181 3.85 -1.71 4.62
CA TYR A 181 5.20 -1.69 4.05
C TYR A 181 5.63 -0.29 3.56
N VAL A 182 4.69 0.55 3.11
CA VAL A 182 4.99 1.95 2.72
C VAL A 182 5.30 2.78 3.96
N ARG A 183 4.53 2.60 5.04
CA ARG A 183 4.82 3.23 6.34
C ARG A 183 6.18 2.79 6.87
N SER A 184 6.49 1.50 6.76
CA SER A 184 7.79 0.94 7.13
C SER A 184 8.93 1.53 6.31
N ALA A 185 8.76 1.72 5.00
CA ALA A 185 9.74 2.45 4.18
C ALA A 185 9.95 3.90 4.63
N ARG A 186 8.91 4.59 5.12
CA ARG A 186 9.02 5.93 5.73
C ARG A 186 9.66 5.91 7.12
N VAL A 187 9.51 4.84 7.91
CA VAL A 187 10.21 4.66 9.20
C VAL A 187 11.70 4.47 8.98
N VAL A 188 12.08 3.73 7.94
CA VAL A 188 13.46 3.65 7.48
C VAL A 188 13.95 5.00 6.91
N GLY A 189 13.00 5.89 6.61
CA GLY A 189 13.12 7.24 6.04
C GLY A 189 13.64 7.28 4.60
N ALA A 190 13.22 6.31 3.80
CA ALA A 190 13.36 6.40 2.36
C ALA A 190 12.68 7.69 1.83
N PRO A 191 13.29 8.40 0.87
CA PRO A 191 12.69 9.61 0.29
C PRO A 191 11.47 9.28 -0.56
N ASP A 192 10.52 10.21 -0.65
CA ASP A 192 9.26 10.07 -1.40
C ASP A 192 9.43 9.51 -2.82
N SER A 193 10.41 10.00 -3.58
CA SER A 193 10.67 9.58 -4.96
C SER A 193 11.08 8.11 -5.05
N ARG A 194 11.85 7.64 -4.08
CA ARG A 194 12.26 6.23 -3.99
C ARG A 194 11.09 5.37 -3.56
N ILE A 195 10.26 5.82 -2.62
CA ILE A 195 9.02 5.13 -2.25
C ILE A 195 8.11 4.96 -3.46
N LEU A 196 7.92 6.03 -4.24
CA LEU A 196 7.11 6.02 -5.46
C LEU A 196 7.65 5.02 -6.51
N LEU A 197 8.92 5.15 -6.89
CA LEU A 197 9.48 4.38 -8.01
C LEU A 197 9.84 2.94 -7.65
N ARG A 198 10.27 2.69 -6.41
CA ARG A 198 10.75 1.37 -5.99
C ARG A 198 9.70 0.60 -5.22
N HIS A 199 8.89 1.23 -4.38
CA HIS A 199 7.93 0.48 -3.55
C HIS A 199 6.51 0.47 -4.12
N ILE A 200 6.03 1.59 -4.68
CA ILE A 200 4.64 1.69 -5.16
C ILE A 200 4.51 1.24 -6.61
N LEU A 201 5.35 1.78 -7.52
CA LEU A 201 5.24 1.49 -8.96
C LEU A 201 5.24 0.00 -9.30
N PRO A 202 6.13 -0.86 -8.75
CA PRO A 202 6.11 -2.29 -9.05
C PRO A 202 4.83 -2.99 -8.57
N ASN A 203 4.27 -2.56 -7.43
CA ASN A 203 3.03 -3.13 -6.88
C ASN A 203 1.78 -2.70 -7.67
N ILE A 204 1.79 -1.53 -8.31
CA ILE A 204 0.69 -1.07 -9.18
C ILE A 204 0.90 -1.40 -10.66
N ALA A 205 2.04 -1.96 -11.05
CA ALA A 205 2.32 -2.33 -12.44
C ALA A 205 1.27 -3.28 -13.05
N PRO A 206 0.73 -4.28 -12.32
CA PRO A 206 -0.26 -5.19 -12.89
C PRO A 206 -1.51 -4.54 -13.48
N PRO A 207 -2.28 -3.69 -12.75
CA PRO A 207 -3.42 -3.01 -13.35
C PRO A 207 -3.01 -2.07 -14.48
N LEU A 208 -1.81 -1.46 -14.44
CA LEU A 208 -1.30 -0.64 -15.54
C LEU A 208 -1.06 -1.47 -16.81
N ILE A 209 -0.50 -2.68 -16.70
CA ILE A 209 -0.28 -3.58 -17.85
C ILE A 209 -1.61 -3.96 -18.51
N VAL A 210 -2.64 -4.27 -17.71
CA VAL A 210 -3.99 -4.55 -18.23
C VAL A 210 -4.58 -3.31 -18.92
N GLN A 211 -4.33 -2.11 -18.40
CA GLN A 211 -4.75 -0.87 -19.06
C GLN A 211 -4.04 -0.63 -20.40
N VAL A 212 -2.79 -1.07 -20.56
CA VAL A 212 -2.07 -1.01 -21.84
C VAL A 212 -2.81 -1.78 -22.93
N THR A 213 -3.24 -3.02 -22.67
CA THR A 213 -3.93 -3.83 -23.68
C THR A 213 -5.26 -3.21 -24.09
N LEU A 214 -6.07 -2.75 -23.12
CA LEU A 214 -7.33 -2.06 -23.41
C LEU A 214 -7.11 -0.78 -24.22
N THR A 215 -6.05 -0.03 -23.91
CA THR A 215 -5.73 1.21 -24.62
C THR A 215 -5.27 0.94 -26.05
N VAL A 216 -4.44 -0.09 -26.28
CA VAL A 216 -4.02 -0.50 -27.63
C VAL A 216 -5.24 -0.83 -28.49
N GLY A 217 -6.19 -1.61 -27.98
CA GLY A 217 -7.43 -1.92 -28.71
C GLY A 217 -8.25 -0.67 -29.02
N ALA A 218 -8.40 0.24 -28.06
CA ALA A 218 -9.13 1.49 -28.24
C ALA A 218 -8.46 2.44 -29.25
N VAL A 219 -7.12 2.54 -29.22
CA VAL A 219 -6.34 3.33 -30.18
C VAL A 219 -6.49 2.79 -31.59
N LEU A 220 -6.44 1.47 -31.79
CA LEU A 220 -6.62 0.85 -33.10
C LEU A 220 -7.99 1.18 -33.70
N LEU A 221 -9.06 1.11 -32.90
CA LEU A 221 -10.41 1.49 -33.34
C LEU A 221 -10.51 2.99 -33.65
N ALA A 222 -9.92 3.83 -32.80
CA ALA A 222 -9.92 5.28 -33.00
C ALA A 222 -9.13 5.70 -34.25
N GLU A 223 -7.96 5.10 -34.49
CA GLU A 223 -7.16 5.32 -35.70
C GLU A 223 -7.95 4.92 -36.95
N ALA A 224 -8.53 3.71 -36.96
CA ALA A 224 -9.33 3.25 -38.09
C ALA A 224 -10.52 4.19 -38.36
N GLY A 225 -11.20 4.67 -37.32
CA GLY A 225 -12.29 5.64 -37.44
C GLY A 225 -11.84 7.01 -37.97
N LEU A 226 -10.72 7.54 -37.48
CA LEU A 226 -10.16 8.82 -37.95
C LEU A 226 -9.67 8.72 -39.40
N SER A 227 -8.98 7.64 -39.75
CA SER A 227 -8.55 7.33 -41.11
C SER A 227 -9.76 7.13 -42.05
N PHE A 228 -10.87 6.55 -41.55
CA PHE A 228 -12.11 6.42 -42.31
C PHE A 228 -12.75 7.78 -42.64
N ILE A 229 -12.65 8.77 -41.74
CA ILE A 229 -13.18 10.13 -41.95
C ILE A 229 -12.18 11.03 -42.71
N GLY A 230 -10.99 10.52 -43.05
CA GLY A 230 -9.96 11.27 -43.75
C GLY A 230 -9.13 12.20 -42.87
N LEU A 231 -9.23 12.09 -41.55
CA LEU A 231 -8.47 12.88 -40.57
C LEU A 231 -7.19 12.19 -40.09
N GLY A 232 -7.07 10.87 -40.33
CA GLY A 232 -5.91 10.06 -39.98
C GLY A 232 -4.87 10.01 -41.10
N VAL A 233 -4.57 8.79 -41.54
CA VAL A 233 -3.58 8.50 -42.59
C VAL A 233 -4.05 9.08 -43.92
N GLN A 234 -3.17 9.83 -44.57
CA GLN A 234 -3.48 10.47 -45.85
C GLN A 234 -3.06 9.59 -47.03
N PRO A 235 -3.84 9.59 -48.14
CA PRO A 235 -3.39 9.01 -49.41
C PRO A 235 -2.03 9.60 -49.83
N PRO A 236 -1.12 8.80 -50.41
CA PRO A 236 -1.36 7.48 -51.03
C PRO A 236 -1.20 6.28 -50.08
N ASN A 237 -0.80 6.51 -48.82
CA ASN A 237 -0.51 5.46 -47.84
C ASN A 237 -1.75 4.61 -47.52
N ALA A 238 -1.54 3.32 -47.28
CA ALA A 238 -2.60 2.38 -46.92
C ALA A 238 -2.78 2.30 -45.39
N SER A 239 -4.03 2.40 -44.92
CA SER A 239 -4.44 2.06 -43.56
C SER A 239 -5.75 1.29 -43.60
N TRP A 240 -6.06 0.50 -42.57
CA TRP A 240 -7.31 -0.26 -42.55
C TRP A 240 -8.54 0.66 -42.58
N GLY A 241 -8.47 1.82 -41.93
CA GLY A 241 -9.54 2.83 -42.00
C GLY A 241 -9.76 3.44 -43.40
N THR A 242 -8.68 3.78 -44.12
CA THR A 242 -8.80 4.32 -45.49
C THR A 242 -9.28 3.26 -46.48
N MET A 243 -8.90 2.00 -46.28
CA MET A 243 -9.42 0.86 -47.06
C MET A 243 -10.92 0.68 -46.83
N LEU A 244 -11.40 0.79 -45.58
CA LEU A 244 -12.83 0.74 -45.28
C LEU A 244 -13.60 1.92 -45.86
N ASN A 245 -13.04 3.13 -45.84
CA ASN A 245 -13.66 4.30 -46.48
C ASN A 245 -13.84 4.09 -47.99
N THR A 246 -12.80 3.57 -48.65
CA THR A 246 -12.85 3.21 -50.07
C THR A 246 -13.92 2.15 -50.31
N ALA A 247 -13.93 1.07 -49.53
CA ALA A 247 -14.92 0.02 -49.66
C ALA A 247 -16.37 0.51 -49.45
N ALA A 248 -16.58 1.46 -48.54
CA ALA A 248 -17.90 2.05 -48.30
C ALA A 248 -18.42 2.83 -49.52
N ALA A 249 -17.54 3.50 -50.28
CA ALA A 249 -17.92 4.22 -51.49
C ALA A 249 -18.31 3.29 -52.65
N TYR A 250 -17.81 2.05 -52.66
CA TYR A 250 -18.01 1.07 -53.74
C TYR A 250 -18.79 -0.18 -53.31
N MET A 251 -19.60 -0.07 -52.25
CA MET A 251 -20.28 -1.22 -51.65
C MET A 251 -21.24 -1.93 -52.62
N ASP A 252 -21.91 -1.17 -53.50
CA ASP A 252 -22.82 -1.71 -54.52
C ASP A 252 -22.08 -2.47 -55.64
N LEU A 253 -20.81 -2.14 -55.87
CA LEU A 253 -19.99 -2.72 -56.94
C LEU A 253 -19.18 -3.90 -56.46
N ASN A 254 -18.56 -3.79 -55.29
CA ASN A 254 -17.70 -4.82 -54.72
C ASN A 254 -17.73 -4.77 -53.19
N TRP A 255 -18.78 -5.36 -52.62
CA TRP A 255 -18.97 -5.50 -51.17
C TRP A 255 -17.81 -6.24 -50.46
N PHE A 256 -17.06 -7.09 -51.18
CA PHE A 256 -15.96 -7.85 -50.61
C PHE A 256 -14.79 -6.96 -50.15
N LEU A 257 -14.62 -5.76 -50.72
CA LEU A 257 -13.54 -4.83 -50.34
C LEU A 257 -13.57 -4.43 -48.86
N ALA A 258 -14.73 -4.48 -48.20
CA ALA A 258 -14.88 -4.14 -46.79
C ALA A 258 -14.42 -5.27 -45.85
N ILE A 259 -14.48 -6.53 -46.30
CA ILE A 259 -14.25 -7.70 -45.42
C ILE A 259 -12.80 -7.80 -44.95
N PRO A 260 -11.76 -7.77 -45.81
CA PRO A 260 -10.39 -7.93 -45.36
C PRO A 260 -9.93 -6.90 -44.30
N PRO A 261 -10.09 -5.57 -44.50
CA PRO A 261 -9.69 -4.61 -43.48
C PRO A 261 -10.58 -4.68 -42.22
N GLY A 262 -11.88 -4.98 -42.36
CA GLY A 262 -12.77 -5.16 -41.22
C GLY A 262 -12.40 -6.36 -40.35
N LEU A 263 -12.13 -7.51 -40.97
CA LEU A 263 -11.69 -8.72 -40.27
C LEU A 263 -10.34 -8.52 -39.59
N ALA A 264 -9.40 -7.83 -40.24
CA ALA A 264 -8.10 -7.49 -39.65
C ALA A 264 -8.27 -6.65 -38.37
N ILE A 265 -9.14 -5.64 -38.36
CA ILE A 265 -9.44 -4.84 -37.16
C ILE A 265 -10.06 -5.73 -36.07
N ILE A 266 -11.11 -6.50 -36.40
CA ILE A 266 -11.82 -7.35 -35.42
C ILE A 266 -10.86 -8.35 -34.76
N VAL A 267 -10.10 -9.09 -35.57
CA VAL A 267 -9.17 -10.11 -35.07
C VAL A 267 -8.08 -9.49 -34.22
N THR A 268 -7.54 -8.34 -34.65
CA THR A 268 -6.48 -7.65 -33.89
C THR A 268 -6.99 -7.14 -32.55
N VAL A 269 -8.10 -6.41 -32.54
CA VAL A 269 -8.67 -5.84 -31.31
C VAL A 269 -9.09 -6.93 -30.33
N LEU A 270 -9.72 -8.00 -30.83
CA LEU A 270 -10.11 -9.14 -30.01
C LEU A 270 -8.88 -9.84 -29.41
N SER A 271 -7.83 -10.03 -30.21
CA SER A 271 -6.59 -10.69 -29.74
C SER A 271 -5.87 -9.88 -28.67
N VAL A 272 -5.79 -8.55 -28.82
CA VAL A 272 -5.20 -7.65 -27.83
C VAL A 272 -6.00 -7.67 -26.52
N ASN A 273 -7.33 -7.58 -26.59
CA ASN A 273 -8.17 -7.56 -25.39
C ASN A 273 -8.16 -8.89 -24.64
N LEU A 274 -8.24 -10.01 -25.35
CA LEU A 274 -8.14 -11.35 -24.75
C LEU A 274 -6.78 -11.58 -24.09
N LEU A 275 -5.68 -11.09 -24.69
CA LEU A 275 -4.37 -11.14 -24.07
C LEU A 275 -4.35 -10.36 -22.73
N GLY A 276 -5.01 -9.21 -22.69
CA GLY A 276 -5.18 -8.42 -21.48
C GLY A 276 -5.87 -9.18 -20.34
N ASP A 277 -6.96 -9.88 -20.65
CA ASP A 277 -7.70 -10.68 -19.67
C ASP A 277 -6.89 -11.86 -19.14
N VAL A 278 -6.12 -12.53 -20.01
CA VAL A 278 -5.18 -13.60 -19.57
C VAL A 278 -4.13 -13.05 -18.62
N ILE A 279 -3.53 -11.89 -18.94
CA ILE A 279 -2.55 -11.23 -18.06
C ILE A 279 -3.21 -10.87 -16.73
N ARG A 280 -4.42 -10.29 -16.75
CA ARG A 280 -5.21 -9.96 -15.56
C ARG A 280 -5.44 -11.18 -14.67
N ASP A 281 -5.87 -12.31 -15.22
CA ASP A 281 -6.17 -13.53 -14.46
C ASP A 281 -4.92 -14.20 -13.90
N SER A 282 -3.78 -14.06 -14.59
CA SER A 282 -2.50 -14.58 -14.11
C SER A 282 -1.93 -13.79 -12.92
N ILE A 283 -2.24 -12.48 -12.85
CA ILE A 283 -1.73 -11.59 -11.80
C ILE A 283 -2.77 -11.36 -10.68
N GLY A 284 -4.07 -11.57 -10.95
CA GLY A 284 -5.20 -11.22 -10.08
C GLY A 284 -5.44 -12.10 -8.85
N ARG A 285 -4.56 -13.04 -8.49
CA ARG A 285 -4.68 -13.80 -7.24
C ARG A 285 -4.10 -12.99 -6.07
N GLY A 286 -4.82 -11.98 -5.59
CA GLY A 286 -4.36 -11.28 -4.38
C GLY A 286 -5.07 -10.02 -3.92
N ILE A 287 -6.28 -9.67 -4.39
CA ILE A 287 -6.96 -8.46 -3.88
C ILE A 287 -8.41 -8.77 -3.53
N ALA A 288 -8.62 -9.24 -2.30
CA ALA A 288 -9.92 -9.20 -1.65
C ALA A 288 -10.10 -7.81 -1.04
N VAL A 289 -10.85 -6.94 -1.72
CA VAL A 289 -11.30 -5.66 -1.15
C VAL A 289 -12.38 -5.96 -0.13
N GLY A 290 -12.05 -5.86 1.15
CA GLY A 290 -13.04 -5.91 2.23
C GLY A 290 -14.04 -4.74 2.12
N PRO A 291 -15.28 -4.90 2.59
CA PRO A 291 -16.30 -3.86 2.51
C PRO A 291 -15.84 -2.62 3.30
N ARG A 292 -15.83 -1.47 2.61
CA ARG A 292 -15.57 -0.15 3.20
C ARG A 292 -16.65 0.10 4.25
N SER A 293 -16.23 0.28 5.51
CA SER A 293 -17.09 0.75 6.58
C SER A 293 -17.57 2.16 6.23
N GLU A 294 -18.90 2.30 6.12
CA GLU A 294 -19.59 3.56 5.89
C GLU A 294 -19.22 4.55 7.01
N THR A 295 -18.62 5.67 6.61
CA THR A 295 -18.46 6.87 7.43
C THR A 295 -19.82 7.34 7.88
N ALA A 296 -20.15 7.10 9.15
CA ALA A 296 -21.27 7.72 9.82
C ALA A 296 -20.98 9.22 9.99
N THR A 297 -21.78 10.05 9.34
CA THR A 297 -21.91 11.48 9.61
C THR A 297 -22.38 11.67 11.05
N ALA A 298 -21.46 12.04 11.94
CA ALA A 298 -21.78 12.48 13.28
C ALA A 298 -22.18 13.97 13.23
N SER A 299 -23.41 14.23 13.67
CA SER A 299 -23.98 15.56 13.86
C SER A 299 -23.17 16.38 14.87
N THR A 300 -22.76 17.58 14.44
CA THR A 300 -22.27 18.67 15.27
C THR A 300 -23.38 19.20 16.17
N ASP A 301 -23.24 19.01 17.48
CA ASP A 301 -23.52 20.06 18.47
C ASP A 301 -23.00 19.60 19.84
N THR A 302 -21.91 20.21 20.29
CA THR A 302 -21.62 20.48 21.70
C THR A 302 -20.32 21.29 21.78
N ASP A 303 -20.46 22.55 22.17
CA ASP A 303 -19.37 23.39 22.64
C ASP A 303 -18.67 22.70 23.81
N VAL A 304 -17.44 22.24 23.58
CA VAL A 304 -16.54 21.79 24.66
C VAL A 304 -15.68 23.00 25.05
N PRO A 305 -15.75 23.48 26.31
CA PRO A 305 -14.91 24.57 26.76
C PRO A 305 -13.43 24.21 26.64
N ALA A 306 -12.68 25.12 26.04
CA ALA A 306 -11.23 25.14 26.14
C ALA A 306 -10.79 25.55 27.55
N ALA A 307 -9.62 25.03 27.94
CA ALA A 307 -8.79 25.38 29.09
C ALA A 307 -9.13 24.73 30.45
N GLY A 308 -8.12 24.06 31.01
CA GLY A 308 -8.11 23.55 32.38
C GLY A 308 -6.93 22.64 32.67
N ALA A 309 -5.83 23.24 33.13
CA ALA A 309 -4.62 22.65 33.73
C ALA A 309 -3.73 21.75 32.83
N ALA A 310 -2.59 22.30 32.40
CA ALA A 310 -1.44 21.51 32.00
C ALA A 310 -1.01 20.61 33.18
N ALA A 311 -0.74 19.34 32.90
CA ALA A 311 -0.09 18.45 33.86
C ALA A 311 1.22 19.06 34.35
N ASN A 312 1.57 18.84 35.62
CA ASN A 312 2.89 19.19 36.13
C ASN A 312 3.96 18.52 35.24
N PRO A 313 5.03 19.25 34.86
CA PRO A 313 6.12 18.66 34.08
C PRO A 313 6.65 17.40 34.78
N LEU A 314 6.89 16.34 34.02
CA LEU A 314 7.58 15.17 34.57
C LEU A 314 8.98 15.59 35.05
N PRO A 315 9.44 15.09 36.21
CA PRO A 315 10.81 15.37 36.64
C PRO A 315 11.79 14.81 35.58
N PRO A 316 12.74 15.63 35.07
CA PRO A 316 13.70 15.19 34.07
C PRO A 316 14.63 14.11 34.65
N ARG A 317 14.93 13.07 33.85
CA ARG A 317 15.90 12.01 34.20
C ARG A 317 17.19 12.23 33.42
N GLU A 318 18.35 12.04 34.07
CA GLU A 318 19.66 12.43 33.49
C GLU A 318 20.11 11.62 32.25
N ASP A 319 19.52 10.46 31.97
CA ASP A 319 19.84 9.60 30.80
C ASP A 319 18.59 9.28 29.94
N GLU A 320 17.70 10.26 29.77
CA GLU A 320 16.46 10.12 29.01
C GLU A 320 16.70 10.13 27.49
N VAL A 321 16.34 9.04 26.81
CA VAL A 321 16.40 8.93 25.33
C VAL A 321 15.16 9.55 24.69
N LEU A 322 13.97 9.27 25.24
CA LEU A 322 12.70 9.77 24.75
C LEU A 322 11.93 10.45 25.88
N ARG A 323 11.46 11.67 25.62
CA ARG A 323 10.51 12.39 26.47
C ARG A 323 9.29 12.81 25.68
N VAL A 324 8.11 12.43 26.14
CA VAL A 324 6.82 12.85 25.61
C VAL A 324 6.13 13.65 26.71
N GLU A 325 5.66 14.87 26.40
CA GLU A 325 4.95 15.70 27.37
C GLU A 325 3.67 16.26 26.75
N GLY A 326 2.53 16.06 27.43
CA GLY A 326 1.24 16.69 27.08
C GLY A 326 0.76 16.35 25.67
N LEU A 327 1.12 15.18 25.13
CA LEU A 327 0.80 14.82 23.76
C LEU A 327 -0.72 14.71 23.57
N ARG A 328 -1.24 15.48 22.61
CA ARG A 328 -2.66 15.46 22.24
C ARG A 328 -2.83 15.19 20.75
N VAL A 329 -3.53 14.10 20.44
CA VAL A 329 -3.84 13.70 19.06
C VAL A 329 -5.36 13.76 18.85
N VAL A 330 -5.77 14.36 17.74
CA VAL A 330 -7.18 14.48 17.35
C VAL A 330 -7.40 13.91 15.94
N VAL A 331 -8.61 13.41 15.70
CA VAL A 331 -9.11 13.00 14.38
C VAL A 331 -10.05 14.08 13.84
N GLY A 332 -9.90 14.44 12.57
CA GLY A 332 -10.77 15.38 11.85
C GLY A 332 -10.25 16.82 11.76
N GLU A 333 -11.01 17.67 11.06
CA GLU A 333 -10.73 19.10 10.90
C GLU A 333 -11.32 19.95 12.04
N GLY A 334 -10.91 21.21 12.15
CA GLY A 334 -11.42 22.11 13.20
C GLY A 334 -11.05 21.64 14.61
N ALA A 335 -12.01 21.62 15.54
CA ALA A 335 -11.77 21.17 16.93
C ALA A 335 -11.34 19.69 17.02
N GLY A 336 -11.83 18.83 16.10
CA GLY A 336 -11.52 17.40 16.03
C GLY A 336 -11.98 16.59 17.23
N VAL A 337 -12.04 15.27 17.07
CA VAL A 337 -12.33 14.32 18.16
C VAL A 337 -11.00 13.88 18.79
N PRO A 338 -10.77 14.10 20.09
CA PRO A 338 -9.53 13.65 20.72
C PRO A 338 -9.47 12.12 20.73
N VAL A 339 -8.30 11.58 20.37
CA VAL A 339 -7.97 10.14 20.45
C VAL A 339 -6.85 9.85 21.43
N ILE A 340 -5.99 10.84 21.70
CA ILE A 340 -4.99 10.82 22.78
C ILE A 340 -5.07 12.16 23.49
N THR A 341 -5.02 12.16 24.82
CA THR A 341 -5.12 13.38 25.64
C THR A 341 -4.11 13.34 26.77
N ASP A 342 -3.26 14.37 26.84
CA ASP A 342 -2.35 14.60 27.96
C ASP A 342 -1.47 13.36 28.26
N LEU A 343 -0.85 12.84 27.20
CA LEU A 343 0.05 11.70 27.29
C LEU A 343 1.47 12.20 27.57
N SER A 344 2.05 11.77 28.69
CA SER A 344 3.34 12.25 29.20
C SER A 344 4.19 11.10 29.79
N PHE A 345 5.31 10.75 29.18
CA PHE A 345 6.20 9.73 29.73
C PHE A 345 7.63 9.90 29.24
N GLY A 346 8.55 9.28 29.97
CA GLY A 346 9.99 9.27 29.69
C GLY A 346 10.53 7.85 29.64
N ILE A 347 11.46 7.60 28.73
CA ILE A 347 12.21 6.33 28.60
C ILE A 347 13.70 6.64 28.64
N SER A 348 14.40 6.00 29.57
CA SER A 348 15.84 6.12 29.77
C SER A 348 16.60 5.21 28.79
N ARG A 349 17.89 5.47 28.61
CA ARG A 349 18.77 4.59 27.85
C ARG A 349 18.79 3.20 28.46
N GLY A 350 18.72 2.17 27.61
CA GLY A 350 18.68 0.79 28.05
C GLY A 350 17.44 0.40 28.86
N GLU A 351 16.41 1.26 28.95
CA GLU A 351 15.14 0.95 29.61
C GLU A 351 14.14 0.37 28.60
N THR A 352 13.46 -0.71 28.98
CA THR A 352 12.27 -1.20 28.28
C THR A 352 11.01 -0.74 29.01
N MET A 353 10.28 0.18 28.38
CA MET A 353 9.00 0.67 28.87
C MET A 353 7.85 0.00 28.13
N GLY A 354 7.00 -0.69 28.88
CA GLY A 354 5.75 -1.28 28.40
C GLY A 354 4.63 -0.25 28.27
N LEU A 355 3.94 -0.21 27.14
CA LEU A 355 2.68 0.53 26.98
C LEU A 355 1.54 -0.46 26.77
N VAL A 356 0.67 -0.59 27.78
CA VAL A 356 -0.32 -1.67 27.87
C VAL A 356 -1.74 -1.13 27.97
N GLY A 357 -2.72 -1.84 27.41
CA GLY A 357 -4.14 -1.50 27.53
C GLY A 357 -5.02 -2.25 26.53
N GLU A 358 -6.34 -2.14 26.69
CA GLU A 358 -7.32 -2.74 25.76
C GLU A 358 -7.12 -2.23 24.31
N SER A 359 -7.61 -3.01 23.33
CA SER A 359 -7.58 -2.60 21.93
C SER A 359 -8.32 -1.27 21.73
N GLY A 360 -7.76 -0.39 20.90
CA GLY A 360 -8.32 0.95 20.66
C GLY A 360 -8.03 1.99 21.74
N SER A 361 -7.20 1.71 22.76
CA SER A 361 -6.84 2.68 23.79
C SER A 361 -5.89 3.79 23.33
N GLY A 362 -5.26 3.65 22.14
CA GLY A 362 -4.35 4.65 21.56
C GLY A 362 -2.86 4.27 21.53
N LYS A 363 -2.51 3.00 21.81
CA LYS A 363 -1.11 2.53 21.91
C LYS A 363 -0.32 2.64 20.59
N THR A 364 -0.75 1.97 19.53
CA THR A 364 -0.16 2.08 18.19
C THR A 364 -0.11 3.53 17.70
N MET A 365 -1.17 4.30 17.98
CA MET A 365 -1.24 5.71 17.64
C MET A 365 -0.18 6.56 18.32
N THR A 366 0.23 6.19 19.54
CA THR A 366 1.33 6.82 20.27
C THR A 366 2.66 6.61 19.54
N GLY A 367 2.97 5.37 19.14
CA GLY A 367 4.18 5.06 18.38
C GLY A 367 4.24 5.80 17.04
N LEU A 368 3.14 5.81 16.29
CA LEU A 368 3.03 6.56 15.04
C LEU A 368 3.13 8.08 15.23
N ALA A 369 2.63 8.61 16.35
CA ALA A 369 2.75 10.03 16.68
C ALA A 369 4.19 10.42 17.00
N ILE A 370 4.92 9.60 17.75
CA ILE A 370 6.37 9.78 18.03
C ILE A 370 7.15 9.84 16.72
N LEU A 371 6.85 8.92 15.80
CA LEU A 371 7.50 8.88 14.49
C LEU A 371 7.04 10.00 13.57
N GLY A 372 5.92 10.68 13.83
CA GLY A 372 5.31 11.65 12.90
C GLY A 372 4.74 10.99 11.63
N LEU A 373 4.25 9.75 11.73
CA LEU A 373 3.71 8.92 10.63
C LEU A 373 2.20 8.66 10.75
N MET A 374 1.48 9.57 11.41
CA MET A 374 0.03 9.43 11.55
C MET A 374 -0.69 9.44 10.20
N SER A 375 -1.77 8.65 10.11
CA SER A 375 -2.63 8.56 8.93
C SER A 375 -3.29 9.89 8.57
N ALA A 376 -3.79 10.02 7.34
CA ALA A 376 -4.58 11.18 6.94
C ALA A 376 -5.78 11.40 7.88
N GLY A 377 -6.00 12.65 8.31
CA GLY A 377 -7.06 13.03 9.24
C GLY A 377 -6.66 13.01 10.72
N LEU A 378 -5.50 12.45 11.08
CA LEU A 378 -4.94 12.50 12.43
C LEU A 378 -3.90 13.62 12.54
N ARG A 379 -3.99 14.42 13.60
CA ARG A 379 -3.03 15.50 13.84
C ARG A 379 -2.68 15.65 15.32
N THR A 380 -1.42 15.95 15.58
CA THR A 380 -0.92 16.31 16.90
C THR A 380 -1.16 17.80 17.09
N THR A 381 -1.94 18.15 18.10
CA THR A 381 -2.35 19.54 18.36
C THR A 381 -1.50 20.20 19.44
N GLN A 382 -1.07 19.43 20.44
CA GLN A 382 -0.36 19.90 21.63
C GLN A 382 0.69 18.87 22.08
N GLY A 383 1.62 19.32 22.92
CA GLY A 383 2.68 18.52 23.54
C GLY A 383 4.09 18.73 22.98
N SER A 384 5.07 17.99 23.45
CA SER A 384 6.43 17.94 22.89
C SER A 384 6.86 16.48 22.77
N ILE A 385 7.72 16.17 21.79
CA ILE A 385 8.30 14.83 21.62
C ILE A 385 9.79 15.01 21.43
N VAL A 386 10.55 14.87 22.52
CA VAL A 386 11.99 15.11 22.55
C VAL A 386 12.72 13.77 22.48
N LEU A 387 13.53 13.56 21.45
CA LEU A 387 14.40 12.39 21.29
C LEU A 387 15.86 12.85 21.33
N ASN A 388 16.67 12.30 22.22
CA ASN A 388 18.08 12.70 22.42
C ASN A 388 18.25 14.23 22.54
N GLY A 389 17.36 14.90 23.29
CA GLY A 389 17.36 16.36 23.47
C GLY A 389 16.78 17.18 22.30
N LYS A 390 16.31 16.55 21.22
CA LYS A 390 15.77 17.22 20.02
C LYS A 390 14.26 17.04 19.91
N ASP A 391 13.50 18.14 19.89
CA ASP A 391 12.05 18.08 19.68
C ASP A 391 11.69 17.74 18.23
N LEU A 392 11.20 16.52 18.03
CA LEU A 392 10.82 15.97 16.72
C LEU A 392 9.69 16.76 16.05
N ARG A 393 8.83 17.44 16.82
CA ARG A 393 7.71 18.22 16.28
C ARG A 393 8.15 19.48 15.55
N THR A 394 9.33 19.99 15.87
CA THR A 394 9.88 21.23 15.28
C THR A 394 10.67 20.97 14.00
N LEU A 395 10.93 19.70 13.67
CA LEU A 395 11.78 19.33 12.56
C LEU A 395 11.06 19.47 11.22
N SER A 396 11.80 19.97 10.23
CA SER A 396 11.38 19.88 8.84
C SER A 396 11.29 18.43 8.38
N ARG A 397 10.56 18.19 7.29
CA ARG A 397 10.40 16.85 6.69
C ARG A 397 11.74 16.16 6.40
N ARG A 398 12.73 16.90 5.89
CA ARG A 398 14.06 16.36 5.59
C ARG A 398 14.83 16.00 6.87
N GLN A 399 14.67 16.77 7.94
CA GLN A 399 15.32 16.51 9.22
C GLN A 399 14.70 15.30 9.93
N ILE A 400 13.37 15.15 9.94
CA ILE A 400 12.73 13.97 10.55
C ILE A 400 13.05 12.69 9.76
N GLU A 401 13.19 12.79 8.44
CA GLU A 401 13.69 11.69 7.61
C GLU A 401 15.11 11.27 7.99
N GLN A 402 15.96 12.13 8.55
CA GLN A 402 17.31 11.74 9.01
C GLN A 402 17.30 11.05 10.38
N VAL A 403 16.33 11.40 11.23
CA VAL A 403 16.13 10.78 12.56
C VAL A 403 15.53 9.37 12.39
N ARG A 404 14.54 9.23 11.52
CA ARG A 404 13.86 7.97 11.20
C ARG A 404 14.81 6.94 10.58
N GLY A 405 14.85 5.76 11.19
CA GLY A 405 15.68 4.63 10.79
C GLY A 405 17.05 4.64 11.45
N ASN A 406 17.63 5.82 11.71
CA ASN A 406 18.94 5.97 12.33
C ASN A 406 18.88 6.07 13.85
N GLU A 407 18.04 6.95 14.39
CA GLU A 407 17.93 7.20 15.84
C GLU A 407 16.70 6.52 16.43
N VAL A 408 15.62 6.39 15.64
CA VAL A 408 14.39 5.71 16.02
C VAL A 408 13.95 4.74 14.93
N ALA A 409 13.58 3.54 15.34
CA ALA A 409 13.01 2.52 14.45
C ALA A 409 11.73 1.93 15.03
N MET A 410 10.98 1.20 14.19
CA MET A 410 9.74 0.57 14.58
C MET A 410 9.62 -0.84 14.00
N VAL A 411 9.18 -1.78 14.83
CA VAL A 411 8.65 -3.09 14.43
C VAL A 411 7.13 -2.99 14.47
N PHE A 412 6.47 -3.27 13.34
CA PHE A 412 5.02 -3.17 13.20
C PHE A 412 4.34 -4.46 13.65
N GLN A 413 3.06 -4.35 14.04
CA GLN A 413 2.21 -5.45 14.54
C GLN A 413 2.15 -6.68 13.63
N ASP A 414 2.12 -6.49 12.31
CA ASP A 414 2.19 -7.59 11.35
C ASP A 414 3.50 -7.53 10.55
N PRO A 415 4.43 -8.47 10.76
CA PRO A 415 5.71 -8.44 10.09
C PRO A 415 5.60 -8.67 8.59
N THR A 416 4.67 -9.50 8.14
CA THR A 416 4.58 -9.91 6.73
C THR A 416 4.08 -8.74 5.88
N THR A 417 3.08 -7.99 6.36
CA THR A 417 2.56 -6.81 5.66
C THR A 417 3.50 -5.60 5.76
N SER A 418 4.41 -5.58 6.75
CA SER A 418 5.45 -4.55 6.87
C SER A 418 6.60 -4.69 5.85
N LEU A 419 6.73 -5.87 5.26
CA LEU A 419 7.72 -6.18 4.22
C LEU A 419 7.06 -6.07 2.85
N ASN A 420 7.73 -5.44 1.90
CA ASN A 420 7.21 -5.30 0.55
C ASN A 420 7.25 -6.67 -0.16
N PRO A 421 6.10 -7.21 -0.61
CA PRO A 421 6.04 -8.56 -1.18
C PRO A 421 6.74 -8.67 -2.54
N ALA A 422 6.95 -7.56 -3.25
CA ALA A 422 7.62 -7.52 -4.54
C ALA A 422 9.15 -7.69 -4.47
N PHE A 423 9.73 -7.74 -3.27
CA PHE A 423 11.18 -7.77 -3.06
C PHE A 423 11.62 -8.85 -2.08
N THR A 424 12.81 -9.40 -2.30
CA THR A 424 13.45 -10.31 -1.34
C THR A 424 13.76 -9.57 -0.04
N VAL A 425 13.68 -10.27 1.09
CA VAL A 425 13.88 -9.65 2.41
C VAL A 425 15.26 -9.03 2.58
N GLY A 426 16.30 -9.68 2.05
CA GLY A 426 17.66 -9.16 2.10
C GLY A 426 17.84 -7.89 1.27
N SER A 427 17.12 -7.75 0.14
CA SER A 427 17.18 -6.52 -0.65
C SER A 427 16.54 -5.31 0.06
N GLN A 428 15.54 -5.56 0.91
CA GLN A 428 14.87 -4.53 1.72
C GLN A 428 15.75 -4.06 2.88
N ILE A 429 16.47 -4.98 3.54
CA ILE A 429 17.45 -4.64 4.59
C ILE A 429 18.67 -3.93 3.96
N ALA A 430 19.20 -4.45 2.85
CA ALA A 430 20.32 -3.84 2.14
C ALA A 430 20.01 -2.41 1.71
N GLU A 431 18.76 -2.13 1.32
CA GLU A 431 18.34 -0.78 0.94
C GLU A 431 18.49 0.23 2.09
N VAL A 432 18.15 -0.16 3.32
CA VAL A 432 18.33 0.66 4.52
C VAL A 432 19.81 1.01 4.67
N LEU A 433 20.66 0.00 4.70
CA LEU A 433 22.11 0.13 4.86
C LEU A 433 22.74 1.01 3.77
N ARG A 434 22.35 0.82 2.52
CA ARG A 434 22.86 1.62 1.40
C ARG A 434 22.41 3.08 1.46
N THR A 435 21.15 3.31 1.81
CA THR A 435 20.56 4.65 1.80
C THR A 435 21.01 5.46 3.02
N ARG A 436 21.28 4.79 4.15
CA ARG A 436 21.56 5.45 5.43
C ARG A 436 23.00 5.45 5.86
N GLN A 437 23.70 4.34 5.63
CA GLN A 437 25.12 4.21 5.98
C GLN A 437 26.03 4.39 4.76
N GLY A 438 25.47 4.61 3.56
CA GLY A 438 26.26 4.81 2.34
C GLY A 438 27.04 3.58 1.88
N LEU A 439 26.70 2.38 2.39
CA LEU A 439 27.41 1.15 2.05
C LEU A 439 27.27 0.82 0.55
N SER A 440 28.33 0.24 -0.03
CA SER A 440 28.23 -0.37 -1.36
C SER A 440 27.28 -1.56 -1.36
N GLN A 441 26.80 -1.98 -2.53
CA GLN A 441 25.91 -3.15 -2.64
C GLN A 441 26.53 -4.41 -2.01
N LYS A 442 27.84 -4.62 -2.19
CA LYS A 442 28.55 -5.78 -1.65
C LYS A 442 28.67 -5.71 -0.12
N GLN A 443 29.05 -4.56 0.42
CA GLN A 443 29.14 -4.35 1.88
C GLN A 443 27.77 -4.45 2.55
N ALA A 444 26.74 -3.85 1.95
CA ALA A 444 25.38 -3.93 2.44
C ALA A 444 24.90 -5.39 2.47
N TRP A 445 25.14 -6.17 1.42
CA TRP A 445 24.72 -7.58 1.40
C TRP A 445 25.43 -8.42 2.45
N ALA A 446 26.74 -8.20 2.67
CA ALA A 446 27.47 -8.89 3.76
C ALA A 446 26.84 -8.56 5.12
N ARG A 447 26.58 -7.27 5.38
CA ARG A 447 25.96 -6.82 6.63
C ARG A 447 24.51 -7.33 6.78
N VAL A 448 23.76 -7.49 5.69
CA VAL A 448 22.43 -8.12 5.72
C VAL A 448 22.53 -9.56 6.23
N VAL A 449 23.48 -10.34 5.73
CA VAL A 449 23.65 -11.73 6.15
C VAL A 449 24.00 -11.79 7.63
N GLU A 450 24.90 -10.92 8.10
CA GLU A 450 25.23 -10.79 9.53
C GLU A 450 24.01 -10.44 10.39
N LEU A 451 23.17 -9.48 9.95
CA LEU A 451 21.97 -9.09 10.69
C LEU A 451 20.92 -10.21 10.74
N ILE A 452 20.76 -10.95 9.64
CA ILE A 452 19.83 -12.09 9.56
C ILE A 452 20.33 -13.23 10.46
N ASP A 453 21.63 -13.48 10.49
CA ASP A 453 22.25 -14.44 11.39
C ASP A 453 22.07 -14.02 12.85
N ARG A 454 22.27 -12.73 13.15
CA ARG A 454 22.15 -12.18 14.51
C ARG A 454 20.75 -12.34 15.11
N VAL A 455 19.70 -12.24 14.29
CA VAL A 455 18.32 -12.48 14.75
C VAL A 455 17.96 -13.97 14.82
N GLY A 456 18.92 -14.88 14.65
CA GLY A 456 18.74 -16.32 14.83
C GLY A 456 18.07 -17.03 13.65
N ILE A 457 18.13 -16.48 12.44
CA ILE A 457 17.55 -17.14 11.25
C ILE A 457 18.58 -18.11 10.65
N PRO A 458 18.27 -19.42 10.55
CA PRO A 458 19.18 -20.39 9.99
C PRO A 458 19.36 -20.18 8.48
N ARG A 459 20.57 -20.45 7.98
CA ARG A 459 20.97 -20.26 6.58
C ARG A 459 20.71 -18.82 6.09
N PRO A 460 21.34 -17.82 6.73
CA PRO A 460 21.04 -16.41 6.50
C PRO A 460 21.24 -15.98 5.04
N GLU A 461 22.24 -16.52 4.34
CA GLU A 461 22.48 -16.21 2.92
C GLU A 461 21.35 -16.69 1.98
N GLU A 462 20.78 -17.85 2.26
CA GLU A 462 19.64 -18.41 1.52
C GLU A 462 18.39 -17.59 1.84
N ARG A 463 18.13 -17.34 3.14
CA ARG A 463 16.95 -16.61 3.59
C ARG A 463 16.94 -15.15 3.18
N ALA A 464 18.09 -14.51 3.03
CA ALA A 464 18.20 -13.16 2.47
C ALA A 464 17.60 -13.06 1.05
N ARG A 465 17.59 -14.16 0.29
CA ARG A 465 17.04 -14.22 -1.08
C ARG A 465 15.57 -14.61 -1.13
N ALA A 466 14.97 -14.97 0.01
CA ALA A 466 13.56 -15.33 0.08
C ALA A 466 12.66 -14.08 0.01
N TYR A 467 11.46 -14.24 -0.51
CA TYR A 467 10.38 -13.27 -0.46
C TYR A 467 9.59 -13.40 0.87
N PRO A 468 8.86 -12.35 1.31
CA PRO A 468 8.12 -12.39 2.56
C PRO A 468 7.14 -13.57 2.68
N HIS A 469 6.47 -13.92 1.58
CA HIS A 469 5.50 -15.02 1.53
C HIS A 469 6.14 -16.42 1.58
N GLU A 470 7.47 -16.52 1.55
CA GLU A 470 8.23 -17.77 1.66
C GLU A 470 8.76 -18.01 3.08
N LEU A 471 8.48 -17.10 4.03
CA LEU A 471 8.91 -17.17 5.42
C LEU A 471 7.78 -17.59 6.37
N SER A 472 8.13 -18.25 7.48
CA SER A 472 7.18 -18.43 8.59
C SER A 472 6.93 -17.09 9.30
N GLY A 473 5.84 -16.99 10.08
CA GLY A 473 5.53 -15.78 10.85
C GLY A 473 6.68 -15.34 11.77
N GLY A 474 7.28 -16.27 12.52
CA GLY A 474 8.44 -15.98 13.35
C GLY A 474 9.70 -15.56 12.56
N MET A 475 9.94 -16.14 11.39
CA MET A 475 11.04 -15.71 10.51
C MET A 475 10.79 -14.30 9.95
N ALA A 476 9.56 -14.02 9.52
CA ALA A 476 9.18 -12.68 9.06
C ALA A 476 9.34 -11.64 10.18
N GLN A 477 8.97 -11.99 11.42
CA GLN A 477 9.17 -11.15 12.60
C GLN A 477 10.66 -10.85 12.86
N ARG A 478 11.50 -11.89 12.87
CA ARG A 478 12.96 -11.74 13.01
C ARG A 478 13.56 -10.87 11.90
N ILE A 479 13.09 -11.01 10.65
CA ILE A 479 13.49 -10.13 9.54
C ILE A 479 13.04 -8.69 9.76
N ALA A 480 11.83 -8.45 10.25
CA ALA A 480 11.33 -7.11 10.57
C ALA A 480 12.18 -6.45 11.66
N ILE A 481 12.57 -7.21 12.70
CA ILE A 481 13.49 -6.79 13.75
C ILE A 481 14.88 -6.47 13.16
N ALA A 482 15.46 -7.36 12.37
CA ALA A 482 16.77 -7.14 11.71
C ALA A 482 16.77 -5.87 10.84
N ARG A 483 15.67 -5.61 10.13
CA ARG A 483 15.49 -4.40 9.34
C ARG A 483 15.41 -3.14 10.22
N ALA A 484 14.67 -3.20 11.33
CA ALA A 484 14.58 -2.07 12.27
C ALA A 484 15.94 -1.75 12.91
N LEU A 485 16.74 -2.78 13.19
CA LEU A 485 18.07 -2.64 13.81
C LEU A 485 19.19 -2.29 12.84
N SER A 486 18.93 -2.24 11.53
CA SER A 486 19.98 -2.09 10.51
C SER A 486 20.89 -0.87 10.71
N CYS A 487 20.41 0.18 11.39
CA CYS A 487 21.18 1.39 11.67
C CYS A 487 21.43 1.64 13.17
N ASN A 488 21.28 0.63 14.02
CA ASN A 488 21.53 0.70 15.47
C ASN A 488 20.79 1.87 16.16
N PRO A 489 19.43 1.86 16.15
CA PRO A 489 18.64 2.96 16.67
C PRO A 489 18.79 3.12 18.19
N SER A 490 18.77 4.37 18.68
CA SER A 490 18.72 4.66 20.12
C SER A 490 17.38 4.33 20.77
N LEU A 491 16.29 4.36 19.99
CA LEU A 491 14.93 4.02 20.42
C LEU A 491 14.31 3.00 19.45
N LEU A 492 13.82 1.89 19.97
CA LEU A 492 13.04 0.91 19.23
C LEU A 492 11.59 0.89 19.73
N ILE A 493 10.64 1.14 18.82
CA ILE A 493 9.21 1.00 19.11
C ILE A 493 8.77 -0.38 18.61
N ALA A 494 8.40 -1.27 19.50
CA ALA A 494 7.92 -2.60 19.15
C ALA A 494 6.40 -2.65 19.35
N ASP A 495 5.64 -2.59 18.27
CA ASP A 495 4.18 -2.60 18.34
C ASP A 495 3.63 -4.01 18.18
N GLU A 496 3.14 -4.58 19.29
CA GLU A 496 2.59 -5.93 19.35
C GLU A 496 3.48 -7.00 18.69
N PRO A 497 4.79 -7.05 19.02
CA PRO A 497 5.77 -7.81 18.25
C PRO A 497 5.67 -9.33 18.41
N THR A 498 4.83 -9.82 19.31
CA THR A 498 4.63 -11.25 19.58
C THR A 498 3.20 -11.70 19.26
N THR A 499 2.35 -10.81 18.77
CA THR A 499 0.97 -11.14 18.43
C THR A 499 0.93 -12.16 17.28
N ALA A 500 0.00 -13.10 17.34
CA ALA A 500 -0.20 -14.18 16.35
C ALA A 500 0.98 -15.17 16.20
N LEU A 501 1.91 -15.21 17.16
CA LEU A 501 2.94 -16.24 17.27
C LEU A 501 2.52 -17.31 18.28
N ASP A 502 3.04 -18.54 18.13
CA ASP A 502 2.91 -19.55 19.16
C ASP A 502 3.75 -19.19 20.40
N VAL A 503 3.38 -19.77 21.55
CA VAL A 503 3.98 -19.42 22.85
C VAL A 503 5.50 -19.66 22.87
N THR A 504 5.98 -20.68 22.16
CA THR A 504 7.43 -20.99 22.10
C THR A 504 8.15 -19.92 21.30
N VAL A 505 7.70 -19.62 20.09
CA VAL A 505 8.32 -18.58 19.25
C VAL A 505 8.22 -17.21 19.91
N GLN A 506 7.12 -16.91 20.62
CA GLN A 506 7.00 -15.68 21.40
C GLN A 506 8.13 -15.53 22.41
N GLN A 507 8.43 -16.56 23.21
CA GLN A 507 9.52 -16.52 24.18
C GLN A 507 10.88 -16.28 23.50
N GLU A 508 11.15 -17.00 22.40
CA GLU A 508 12.40 -16.79 21.65
C GLU A 508 12.53 -15.36 21.08
N ILE A 509 11.41 -14.69 20.77
CA ILE A 509 11.42 -13.29 20.31
C ILE A 509 11.67 -12.34 21.48
N LEU A 510 11.11 -12.61 22.66
CA LEU A 510 11.36 -11.80 23.86
C LEU A 510 12.83 -11.89 24.30
N ASP A 511 13.40 -13.09 24.29
CA ASP A 511 14.83 -13.31 24.55
C ASP A 511 15.69 -12.54 23.54
N LEU A 512 15.34 -12.59 22.26
CA LEU A 512 16.02 -11.82 21.22
C LEU A 512 15.99 -10.32 21.53
N PHE A 513 14.85 -9.76 21.96
CA PHE A 513 14.79 -8.33 22.32
C PHE A 513 15.69 -7.98 23.51
N ARG A 514 15.79 -8.84 24.54
CA ARG A 514 16.71 -8.66 25.67
C ARG A 514 18.17 -8.65 25.21
N ASP A 515 18.56 -9.66 24.43
CA ASP A 515 19.92 -9.78 23.91
C ASP A 515 20.32 -8.54 23.08
N LEU A 516 19.38 -8.03 22.28
CA LEU A 516 19.58 -6.84 21.47
C LEU A 516 19.62 -5.55 22.31
N GLN A 517 18.79 -5.44 23.36
CA GLN A 517 18.82 -4.31 24.28
C GLN A 517 20.18 -4.23 24.98
N ASP A 518 20.66 -5.36 25.50
CA ASP A 518 21.94 -5.47 26.21
C ASP A 518 23.13 -5.16 25.29
N GLU A 519 23.09 -5.64 24.05
CA GLU A 519 24.16 -5.42 23.07
C GLU A 519 24.21 -3.96 22.57
N PHE A 520 23.05 -3.37 22.23
CA PHE A 520 22.98 -2.06 21.59
C PHE A 520 22.74 -0.89 22.56
N GLY A 521 22.39 -1.18 23.82
CA GLY A 521 22.06 -0.16 24.84
C GLY A 521 20.87 0.72 24.43
N MET A 522 19.95 0.19 23.63
CA MET A 522 18.82 0.94 23.08
C MET A 522 17.66 1.01 24.08
N ALA A 523 16.92 2.12 24.07
CA ALA A 523 15.64 2.23 24.75
C ALA A 523 14.56 1.49 23.94
N ILE A 524 13.63 0.81 24.62
CA ILE A 524 12.54 0.09 23.96
C ILE A 524 11.19 0.59 24.47
N LEU A 525 10.33 1.05 23.56
CA LEU A 525 8.90 1.22 23.82
C LEU A 525 8.18 -0.05 23.36
N PHE A 526 7.87 -0.92 24.30
CA PHE A 526 7.22 -2.21 24.04
C PHE A 526 5.70 -2.07 24.17
N VAL A 527 4.99 -2.04 23.06
CA VAL A 527 3.53 -1.91 23.05
C VAL A 527 2.92 -3.31 22.98
N THR A 528 2.03 -3.62 23.94
CA THR A 528 1.32 -4.90 23.97
C THR A 528 -0.05 -4.74 24.61
N HIS A 529 -0.95 -5.68 24.39
CA HIS A 529 -2.18 -5.83 25.17
C HIS A 529 -2.06 -6.93 26.24
N ASP A 530 -0.99 -7.72 26.22
CA ASP A 530 -0.75 -8.80 27.17
C ASP A 530 0.18 -8.33 28.30
N LEU A 531 -0.38 -8.23 29.50
CA LEU A 531 0.37 -7.89 30.71
C LEU A 531 1.40 -8.95 31.10
N ALA A 532 1.18 -10.24 30.80
CA ALA A 532 2.16 -11.29 31.10
C ALA A 532 3.43 -11.10 30.27
N VAL A 533 3.26 -10.81 28.98
CA VAL A 533 4.38 -10.47 28.08
C VAL A 533 5.09 -9.21 28.55
N ALA A 534 4.33 -8.17 28.92
CA ALA A 534 4.93 -6.94 29.43
C ALA A 534 5.74 -7.19 30.72
N ALA A 535 5.24 -8.03 31.63
CA ALA A 535 5.92 -8.37 32.88
C ALA A 535 7.24 -9.13 32.68
N ASP A 536 7.33 -9.87 31.58
CA ASP A 536 8.50 -10.67 31.26
C ASP A 536 9.65 -9.78 30.74
N ILE A 537 9.35 -8.75 29.93
CA ILE A 537 10.37 -7.98 29.22
C ILE A 537 10.57 -6.53 29.67
N CYS A 538 9.59 -5.91 30.33
CA CYS A 538 9.64 -4.49 30.66
C CYS A 538 10.23 -4.23 32.04
N ASP A 539 10.93 -3.10 32.19
CA ASP A 539 11.35 -2.56 33.50
C ASP A 539 10.20 -1.80 34.16
N ARG A 540 9.48 -1.01 33.34
CA ARG A 540 8.35 -0.17 33.74
C ARG A 540 7.17 -0.37 32.81
N ILE A 541 5.96 -0.30 33.34
CA ILE A 541 4.72 -0.40 32.56
C ILE A 541 3.89 0.85 32.77
N SER A 542 3.40 1.42 31.65
CA SER A 542 2.36 2.43 31.60
C SER A 542 1.08 1.84 31.04
N VAL A 543 0.00 1.93 31.82
CA VAL A 543 -1.33 1.45 31.47
C VAL A 543 -2.12 2.59 30.85
N MET A 544 -2.61 2.37 29.65
CA MET A 544 -3.37 3.31 28.85
C MET A 544 -4.84 2.89 28.74
N TYR A 545 -5.74 3.81 29.06
CA TYR A 545 -7.19 3.62 28.92
C TYR A 545 -7.81 4.79 28.17
N ALA A 546 -8.57 4.48 27.10
CA ALA A 546 -9.34 5.44 26.33
C ALA A 546 -8.57 6.75 26.01
N GLY A 547 -7.34 6.66 25.51
CA GLY A 547 -6.55 7.84 25.10
C GLY A 547 -5.71 8.51 26.20
N GLU A 548 -5.68 7.98 27.43
CA GLU A 548 -4.95 8.54 28.58
C GLU A 548 -4.11 7.48 29.28
N MET A 549 -2.99 7.87 29.89
CA MET A 549 -2.36 7.02 30.91
C MET A 549 -3.15 7.12 32.19
N VAL A 550 -3.41 5.96 32.77
CA VAL A 550 -4.09 5.83 34.06
C VAL A 550 -3.15 5.43 35.18
N GLU A 551 -2.05 4.74 34.85
CA GLU A 551 -1.09 4.27 35.82
C GLU A 551 0.27 4.03 35.19
N THR A 552 1.37 4.36 35.86
CA THR A 552 2.74 4.04 35.44
C THR A 552 3.57 3.71 36.67
N ALA A 553 4.21 2.53 36.66
CA ALA A 553 5.05 2.05 37.75
C ALA A 553 6.08 1.03 37.23
N GLU A 554 7.07 0.70 38.07
CA GLU A 554 7.90 -0.49 37.87
C GLU A 554 7.05 -1.76 37.87
N VAL A 555 7.46 -2.76 37.08
CA VAL A 555 6.67 -3.98 36.88
C VAL A 555 6.32 -4.66 38.20
N GLY A 556 7.30 -4.86 39.09
CA GLY A 556 7.07 -5.50 40.38
C GLY A 556 6.00 -4.78 41.22
N ALA A 557 6.09 -3.44 41.31
CA ALA A 557 5.13 -2.63 42.05
C ALA A 557 3.74 -2.63 41.43
N LEU A 558 3.64 -2.60 40.10
CA LEU A 558 2.38 -2.60 39.35
C LEU A 558 1.61 -3.91 39.56
N PHE A 559 2.31 -5.05 39.52
CA PHE A 559 1.72 -6.38 39.69
C PHE A 559 1.40 -6.72 41.14
N ALA A 560 2.22 -6.27 42.08
CA ALA A 560 2.02 -6.54 43.51
C ALA A 560 0.90 -5.67 44.10
N SER A 561 0.80 -4.41 43.69
CA SER A 561 -0.04 -3.41 44.36
C SER A 561 -0.66 -2.41 43.39
N PRO A 562 -1.44 -2.81 42.36
CA PRO A 562 -2.01 -1.89 41.37
C PRO A 562 -2.80 -0.75 42.05
N ARG A 563 -2.70 0.50 41.61
CA ARG A 563 -3.38 1.65 42.26
C ARG A 563 -4.59 2.15 41.49
N HIS A 564 -4.69 1.86 40.20
CA HIS A 564 -5.86 2.21 39.41
C HIS A 564 -6.81 1.00 39.29
N PRO A 565 -8.13 1.17 39.55
CA PRO A 565 -9.11 0.08 39.43
C PRO A 565 -9.11 -0.64 38.08
N TYR A 566 -8.86 0.07 36.98
CA TYR A 566 -8.68 -0.52 35.65
C TYR A 566 -7.47 -1.47 35.59
N THR A 567 -6.31 -1.07 36.12
CA THR A 567 -5.10 -1.90 36.17
C THR A 567 -5.35 -3.17 36.98
N ARG A 568 -6.01 -3.05 38.14
CA ARG A 568 -6.46 -4.22 38.91
C ARG A 568 -7.34 -5.13 38.06
N GLY A 569 -8.33 -4.55 37.37
CA GLY A 569 -9.23 -5.29 36.49
C GLY A 569 -8.50 -6.05 35.38
N LEU A 570 -7.49 -5.45 34.76
CA LEU A 570 -6.68 -6.10 33.74
C LEU A 570 -5.86 -7.26 34.32
N LEU A 571 -5.22 -7.06 35.48
CA LEU A 571 -4.45 -8.10 36.17
C LEU A 571 -5.32 -9.28 36.60
N SER A 572 -6.54 -9.00 37.10
CA SER A 572 -7.52 -10.03 37.48
C SER A 572 -8.10 -10.79 36.30
N ALA A 573 -8.07 -10.22 35.09
CA ALA A 573 -8.54 -10.87 33.88
C ALA A 573 -7.48 -11.78 33.22
N MET A 574 -6.26 -11.82 33.77
CA MET A 574 -5.18 -12.66 33.25
C MET A 574 -5.43 -14.14 33.61
N PRO A 575 -5.21 -15.09 32.69
CA PRO A 575 -5.28 -16.51 33.01
C PRO A 575 -4.24 -16.87 34.09
N HIS A 576 -4.67 -17.50 35.18
CA HIS A 576 -3.77 -18.07 36.19
C HIS A 576 -3.72 -19.59 36.00
N ALA A 577 -2.51 -20.16 36.08
CA ALA A 577 -2.29 -21.58 35.80
C ALA A 577 -2.96 -22.53 36.82
N SER A 578 -3.41 -22.02 37.97
CA SER A 578 -3.88 -22.82 39.11
C SER A 578 -5.39 -23.07 39.20
N ASP A 579 -6.25 -22.19 38.67
CA ASP A 579 -7.69 -22.28 38.95
C ASP A 579 -8.55 -22.37 37.69
N ARG A 580 -9.08 -23.56 37.43
CA ARG A 580 -10.01 -23.84 36.31
C ARG A 580 -11.47 -23.51 36.63
N ASN A 581 -11.78 -23.00 37.83
CA ASN A 581 -13.13 -22.73 38.29
C ASN A 581 -13.04 -21.73 39.45
N PRO A 582 -13.50 -20.47 39.35
CA PRO A 582 -14.58 -19.87 38.53
C PRO A 582 -14.15 -19.29 37.16
N PRO A 583 -15.09 -18.80 36.31
CA PRO A 583 -14.77 -18.03 35.11
C PRO A 583 -13.89 -16.82 35.41
N LEU A 584 -12.95 -16.53 34.50
CA LEU A 584 -12.04 -15.39 34.63
C LEU A 584 -12.84 -14.08 34.85
N PRO A 585 -12.46 -13.27 35.85
CA PRO A 585 -13.03 -11.95 36.04
C PRO A 585 -12.93 -11.13 34.74
N THR A 586 -14.04 -10.48 34.35
CA THR A 586 -14.05 -9.58 33.19
C THR A 586 -14.35 -8.16 33.64
N ILE A 587 -13.70 -7.20 32.99
CA ILE A 587 -14.01 -5.78 33.18
C ILE A 587 -15.33 -5.50 32.44
N ARG A 588 -16.37 -5.12 33.18
CA ARG A 588 -17.73 -4.90 32.63
C ARG A 588 -17.73 -3.82 31.54
N GLY A 589 -18.56 -4.02 30.51
CA GLY A 589 -18.74 -3.06 29.42
C GLY A 589 -17.55 -2.96 28.45
N ASN A 590 -17.64 -2.04 27.49
CA ASN A 590 -16.62 -1.83 26.45
C ASN A 590 -15.90 -0.50 26.65
N VAL A 591 -14.70 -0.33 26.06
CA VAL A 591 -14.05 0.99 25.99
C VAL A 591 -14.98 1.95 25.23
N PRO A 592 -15.30 3.13 25.80
CA PRO A 592 -16.10 4.13 25.10
C PRO A 592 -15.35 4.64 23.86
N ARG A 593 -16.10 4.88 22.78
CA ARG A 593 -15.51 5.37 21.52
C ARG A 593 -14.98 6.80 21.71
N PRO A 594 -13.92 7.20 20.98
CA PRO A 594 -13.50 8.59 20.92
C PRO A 594 -14.68 9.52 20.61
N GLY A 595 -14.83 10.59 21.38
CA GLY A 595 -15.96 11.54 21.29
C GLY A 595 -17.11 11.26 22.26
N SER A 596 -17.23 10.04 22.79
CA SER A 596 -18.22 9.68 23.81
C SER A 596 -17.59 9.48 25.20
N TRP A 597 -16.45 10.09 25.45
CA TRP A 597 -15.72 9.92 26.72
C TRP A 597 -16.32 10.79 27.82
N PRO A 598 -16.38 10.30 29.07
CA PRO A 598 -16.72 11.14 30.21
C PRO A 598 -15.80 12.36 30.32
N THR A 599 -16.35 13.48 30.80
CA THR A 599 -15.60 14.72 31.06
C THR A 599 -14.57 14.56 32.19
N GLY A 600 -14.90 13.76 33.21
CA GLY A 600 -14.05 13.47 34.36
C GLY A 600 -13.09 12.29 34.14
N CYS A 601 -13.14 11.31 35.05
CA CYS A 601 -12.40 10.05 34.91
C CYS A 601 -12.99 9.20 33.77
N ARG A 602 -12.19 8.88 32.75
CA ARG A 602 -12.66 8.10 31.60
C ARG A 602 -13.16 6.70 31.97
N PHE A 603 -12.64 6.12 33.05
CA PHE A 603 -13.01 4.79 33.53
C PHE A 603 -14.24 4.80 34.46
N SER A 604 -14.80 5.96 34.82
CA SER A 604 -15.88 6.08 35.84
C SER A 604 -17.08 5.17 35.58
N ASN A 605 -17.46 4.99 34.31
CA ASN A 605 -18.63 4.20 33.92
C ASN A 605 -18.42 2.68 34.07
N ARG A 606 -17.17 2.22 34.18
CA ARG A 606 -16.77 0.81 34.34
C ARG A 606 -16.11 0.55 35.71
N CYS A 607 -16.05 1.56 36.58
CA CYS A 607 -15.34 1.52 37.85
C CYS A 607 -16.29 1.19 39.01
N ASP A 608 -16.08 0.06 39.68
CA ASP A 608 -16.86 -0.33 40.87
C ASP A 608 -16.64 0.61 42.08
N PHE A 609 -15.59 1.43 42.05
CA PHE A 609 -15.21 2.37 43.11
C PHE A 609 -15.57 3.83 42.81
N ARG A 610 -16.44 4.08 41.82
CA ARG A 610 -16.83 5.44 41.39
C ARG A 610 -17.44 6.24 42.55
N ILE A 611 -17.04 7.50 42.66
CA ILE A 611 -17.63 8.51 43.55
C ILE A 611 -18.00 9.77 42.74
N ALA A 612 -18.77 10.69 43.33
CA ALA A 612 -19.19 11.93 42.65
C ALA A 612 -17.99 12.78 42.17
N ALA A 613 -16.89 12.83 42.94
CA ALA A 613 -15.68 13.57 42.56
C ALA A 613 -15.03 13.05 41.26
N CYS A 614 -15.32 11.82 40.82
CA CYS A 614 -14.82 11.27 39.56
C CYS A 614 -15.42 11.94 38.31
N GLU A 615 -16.45 12.79 38.45
CA GLU A 615 -17.05 13.55 37.35
C GLU A 615 -16.18 14.76 36.95
N ALA A 616 -15.29 15.19 37.83
CA ALA A 616 -14.27 16.19 37.54
C ALA A 616 -13.02 15.56 36.90
N ARG A 617 -12.25 16.39 36.19
CA ARG A 617 -11.02 15.97 35.53
C ARG A 617 -9.98 15.50 36.54
N VAL A 618 -9.46 14.29 36.35
CA VAL A 618 -8.43 13.70 37.24
C VAL A 618 -7.04 13.92 36.63
N PRO A 619 -6.14 14.64 37.32
CA PRO A 619 -4.75 14.79 36.87
C PRO A 619 -3.97 13.50 37.07
N LEU A 620 -2.91 13.31 36.28
CA LEU A 620 -1.91 12.30 36.56
C LEU A 620 -0.98 12.84 37.66
N THR A 621 -0.85 12.11 38.77
CA THR A 621 -0.11 12.58 39.96
C THR A 621 0.84 11.51 40.48
N GLY A 622 1.90 11.95 41.17
CA GLY A 622 2.95 11.11 41.75
C GLY A 622 4.36 11.46 41.24
N THR A 623 5.40 10.90 41.88
CA THR A 623 6.81 11.08 41.49
C THR A 623 7.38 9.81 40.87
N ASP A 624 7.49 8.74 41.65
CA ASP A 624 8.03 7.45 41.19
C ASP A 624 6.96 6.58 40.52
N ARG A 625 5.72 6.75 40.99
CA ARG A 625 4.53 6.06 40.50
C ARG A 625 3.47 7.09 40.14
N LEU A 626 3.08 7.09 38.88
CA LEU A 626 2.09 8.04 38.35
C LEU A 626 0.73 7.35 38.30
N VAL A 627 -0.31 7.98 38.87
CA VAL A 627 -1.67 7.44 38.87
C VAL A 627 -2.68 8.55 38.58
N ARG A 628 -3.67 8.24 37.73
CA ARG A 628 -4.79 9.12 37.39
C ARG A 628 -6.06 8.67 38.12
N CYS A 629 -6.01 8.63 39.46
CA CYS A 629 -7.14 8.23 40.31
C CYS A 629 -7.19 9.09 41.58
N ILE A 630 -8.35 9.66 41.90
CA ILE A 630 -8.55 10.48 43.12
C ILE A 630 -8.40 9.62 44.38
N ARG A 631 -8.71 8.33 44.30
CA ARG A 631 -8.68 7.38 45.42
C ARG A 631 -7.43 6.49 45.42
N ALA A 632 -6.37 6.90 44.73
CA ALA A 632 -5.15 6.09 44.57
C ALA A 632 -4.49 5.72 45.91
N ASP A 633 -4.56 6.59 46.91
CA ASP A 633 -3.97 6.37 48.24
C ASP A 633 -4.96 5.74 49.24
N GLU A 634 -6.26 5.72 48.92
CA GLU A 634 -7.31 5.15 49.76
C GLU A 634 -7.57 3.67 49.43
N LEU A 635 -7.53 3.31 48.15
CA LEU A 635 -7.88 1.97 47.68
C LEU A 635 -6.73 0.99 47.89
N GLN A 636 -6.97 -0.03 48.71
CA GLN A 636 -6.12 -1.23 48.77
C GLN A 636 -6.61 -2.23 47.73
N LEU A 637 -6.01 -2.14 46.55
CA LEU A 637 -6.31 -3.01 45.41
C LEU A 637 -5.27 -4.13 45.39
N GLU A 638 -5.41 -5.10 46.29
CA GLU A 638 -4.60 -6.32 46.22
C GLU A 638 -5.00 -7.15 44.98
N ARG A 639 -4.07 -7.99 44.53
CA ARG A 639 -4.33 -8.96 43.46
C ARG A 639 -5.48 -9.85 43.92
N ALA A 640 -6.55 -9.96 43.12
CA ALA A 640 -7.55 -10.99 43.39
C ALA A 640 -6.82 -12.34 43.34
N SER A 641 -6.83 -13.06 44.48
CA SER A 641 -6.20 -14.37 44.65
C SER A 641 -6.73 -15.39 43.67
#